data_AF-A0AAD2VPC2-F1
#
_entry.id   AF-A0AAD2VPC2-F1
#
_cell.length_a   1.000
_cell.length_b   1.000
_cell.length_c   1.000
_cell.angle_alpha   90.00
_cell.angle_beta   90.00
_cell.angle_gamma   90.00
#
_symmetry.space_group_name_H-M   'P 1'
#
loop_
_entity.id
_entity.type
_entity.pdbx_description
1 polymer ?
#
loop_
_entity_poly.entity_id
_entity_poly.type
_entity_poly.pdbx_seq_one_letter_code
_entity_poly.pdbx_strand_id
1 'polypeptide(L)'
;MKHTSNHSITHPMMKIKPLFLNVSIILGSISIAHGAVINTNGAGVINQSNGPTIVQIKGASDKGVSHNIYSQFDVDQKGVILNNSTTNTNTTLGGQINGNLNLGNGNGPAKVILNEVNSNKASTLGGMIEVAGDKAQVIVANASGITCNNCGFINTDRVTLTTGKPIVAGGEVLGYNVSNGQITINNRLQSDSPTDIIARSAVIRGNITAKEINVITGNNFVDADATNITKLPGSNSTPRVGIDVAAMGGMYADKITLVSTESGTGVSNLGMLSAGSGGIKIDSTGLVYNQNALMNSNGDIDIKSNGLYNNSSIVAQGDISINNHNTVISNNAGLIKSNGGNIKIAAGTINNNQRGVIHAQQDIEINTNHLTNNNGSIKTKQGNIDITSTNSIDNSYSIYHGAINEPERGIRAGGKLTIDTTKLHNNNSVLSGQDVALTGRYIITNDSNGQIIAKRRIDIDAETLQNQNALIKSTNGQTNITLSSNLLNNRYGVIDSGKALNINANILYNDGSLISNAGKSKYNVTTLNNQNGYIKGNNLNIKATYVGNDKGLITADSNVVINSSQIDNTNSAQFNNSGNIFGAAGYTGGIYAKNGSVTIKGTNLNNKYGIISANTFQNAGTDGDVKINLKNNLENSYGKILASKTINLDMNRLNNTYSGFIRAGKDLSINAFSRVENNNGVLSSYGKTEITSPVIYNGPYGRILGSTVVLNTSNYY
;
A
#
# COMPACT_ATOMS: atom_id res chain seq x y z
N MET A 1 -57.90 9.51 36.89
CA MET A 1 -57.69 10.63 35.93
C MET A 1 -56.35 10.44 35.23
N LYS A 2 -56.37 10.47 33.88
CA LYS A 2 -55.27 10.53 32.90
C LYS A 2 -54.29 9.34 32.87
N HIS A 3 -54.35 8.43 31.89
CA HIS A 3 -54.12 8.49 30.43
C HIS A 3 -52.69 8.04 30.06
N THR A 4 -52.58 6.79 29.58
CA THR A 4 -51.41 6.23 28.90
C THR A 4 -51.75 6.01 27.42
N SER A 5 -51.00 6.64 26.52
CA SER A 5 -51.10 6.46 25.07
C SER A 5 -50.04 5.45 24.58
N ASN A 6 -50.48 4.33 24.01
CA ASN A 6 -49.64 3.39 23.26
C ASN A 6 -49.46 3.89 21.83
N HIS A 7 -48.21 3.95 21.35
CA HIS A 7 -47.87 4.12 19.94
C HIS A 7 -47.48 2.76 19.34
N SER A 8 -48.16 2.39 18.26
CA SER A 8 -47.90 1.19 17.46
C SER A 8 -46.80 1.45 16.44
N ILE A 9 -45.86 0.50 16.32
CA ILE A 9 -44.72 0.50 15.40
C ILE A 9 -45.19 -0.14 14.08
N THR A 10 -45.06 0.60 12.97
CA THR A 10 -45.30 0.10 11.60
C THR A 10 -43.99 -0.30 10.92
N HIS A 11 -43.92 -1.52 10.39
CA HIS A 11 -42.81 -2.00 9.55
C HIS A 11 -43.04 -1.61 8.07
N PRO A 12 -42.02 -1.18 7.31
CA PRO A 12 -42.15 -0.98 5.88
C PRO A 12 -41.93 -2.29 5.10
N MET A 13 -42.89 -2.67 4.27
CA MET A 13 -42.79 -3.79 3.32
C MET A 13 -41.96 -3.39 2.08
N MET A 14 -40.95 -4.19 1.76
CA MET A 14 -40.12 -4.06 0.56
C MET A 14 -40.86 -4.64 -0.66
N LYS A 15 -41.11 -3.81 -1.69
CA LYS A 15 -41.69 -4.26 -2.98
C LYS A 15 -40.58 -4.69 -3.93
N ILE A 16 -40.53 -5.98 -4.25
CA ILE A 16 -39.65 -6.54 -5.30
C ILE A 16 -40.34 -6.38 -6.66
N LYS A 17 -39.70 -5.70 -7.61
CA LYS A 17 -40.12 -5.68 -9.02
C LYS A 17 -39.46 -6.84 -9.78
N PRO A 18 -40.16 -7.52 -10.70
CA PRO A 18 -39.58 -8.63 -11.46
C PRO A 18 -38.54 -8.12 -12.46
N LEU A 19 -37.39 -8.80 -12.47
CA LEU A 19 -36.32 -8.63 -13.45
C LEU A 19 -36.72 -9.42 -14.71
N PHE A 20 -37.04 -8.73 -15.81
CA PHE A 20 -37.29 -9.39 -17.09
C PHE A 20 -35.94 -9.76 -17.74
N LEU A 21 -35.68 -11.06 -17.86
CA LEU A 21 -34.58 -11.64 -18.63
C LEU A 21 -35.03 -11.77 -20.10
N ASN A 22 -34.61 -10.85 -20.97
CA ASN A 22 -34.77 -11.02 -22.42
C ASN A 22 -33.60 -11.84 -22.96
N VAL A 23 -33.82 -13.14 -23.18
CA VAL A 23 -32.95 -13.98 -24.00
C VAL A 23 -33.41 -13.86 -25.45
N SER A 24 -32.75 -13.01 -26.23
CA SER A 24 -32.90 -13.02 -27.69
C SER A 24 -32.09 -14.17 -28.26
N ILE A 25 -32.74 -15.30 -28.54
CA ILE A 25 -32.16 -16.37 -29.36
C ILE A 25 -32.18 -15.89 -30.81
N ILE A 26 -31.05 -15.38 -31.28
CA ILE A 26 -30.83 -15.17 -32.72
C ILE A 26 -30.41 -16.52 -33.29
N LEU A 27 -31.36 -17.24 -33.90
CA LEU A 27 -31.04 -18.34 -34.81
C LEU A 27 -30.41 -17.75 -36.07
N GLY A 28 -29.08 -17.65 -36.08
CA GLY A 28 -28.32 -17.39 -37.29
C GLY A 28 -28.37 -18.61 -38.20
N SER A 29 -29.06 -18.50 -39.32
CA SER A 29 -28.86 -19.40 -40.46
C SER A 29 -27.39 -19.34 -40.86
N ILE A 30 -26.74 -20.51 -40.92
CA ILE A 30 -25.36 -20.65 -41.37
C ILE A 30 -25.37 -20.45 -42.89
N SER A 31 -25.23 -19.20 -43.33
CA SER A 31 -24.85 -18.92 -44.71
C SER A 31 -23.41 -19.42 -44.88
N ILE A 32 -23.22 -20.41 -45.75
CA ILE A 32 -21.90 -20.80 -46.21
C ILE A 32 -21.42 -19.70 -47.16
N ALA A 33 -20.79 -18.67 -46.60
CA ALA A 33 -20.17 -17.62 -47.40
C ALA A 33 -18.98 -18.24 -48.14
N HIS A 34 -19.08 -18.36 -49.46
CA HIS A 34 -17.91 -18.57 -50.31
C HIS A 34 -17.08 -17.28 -50.25
N GLY A 35 -15.80 -17.37 -49.89
CA GLY A 35 -14.90 -16.22 -49.91
C GLY A 35 -14.80 -15.66 -51.33
N ALA A 36 -14.87 -14.33 -51.48
CA ALA A 36 -14.70 -13.65 -52.75
C ALA A 36 -13.63 -12.56 -52.65
N VAL A 37 -12.67 -12.59 -53.58
CA VAL A 37 -11.69 -11.52 -53.80
C VAL A 37 -12.01 -10.88 -55.15
N ILE A 38 -12.54 -9.66 -55.13
CA ILE A 38 -13.03 -8.96 -56.33
C ILE A 38 -12.24 -7.65 -56.47
N ASN A 39 -11.26 -7.63 -57.38
CA ASN A 39 -10.41 -6.47 -57.62
C ASN A 39 -11.10 -5.41 -58.51
N THR A 40 -10.76 -4.14 -58.30
CA THR A 40 -11.28 -3.01 -59.09
C THR A 40 -10.20 -2.13 -59.72
N ASN A 41 -8.91 -2.41 -59.54
CA ASN A 41 -7.80 -1.54 -59.98
C ASN A 41 -6.57 -2.25 -60.59
N GLY A 42 -6.73 -3.43 -61.20
CA GLY A 42 -5.73 -4.07 -62.04
C GLY A 42 -4.87 -5.16 -61.38
N ALA A 43 -5.17 -5.61 -60.15
CA ALA A 43 -4.59 -6.85 -59.64
C ALA A 43 -5.29 -8.05 -60.29
N GLY A 44 -4.52 -9.02 -60.76
CA GLY A 44 -5.06 -10.24 -61.38
C GLY A 44 -5.47 -11.25 -60.32
N VAL A 45 -6.76 -11.59 -60.23
CA VAL A 45 -7.24 -12.62 -59.28
C VAL A 45 -7.42 -13.94 -60.01
N ILE A 46 -6.72 -14.97 -59.57
CA ILE A 46 -6.77 -16.33 -60.12
C ILE A 46 -7.33 -17.25 -59.04
N ASN A 47 -8.56 -17.73 -59.24
CA ASN A 47 -9.18 -18.72 -58.36
C ASN A 47 -8.82 -20.12 -58.86
N GLN A 48 -8.11 -20.90 -58.03
CA GLN A 48 -7.84 -22.31 -58.33
C GLN A 48 -9.03 -23.17 -57.89
N SER A 49 -9.44 -24.15 -58.69
CA SER A 49 -10.62 -24.98 -58.40
C SER A 49 -10.53 -25.69 -57.03
N ASN A 50 -9.32 -26.12 -56.63
CA ASN A 50 -9.05 -26.84 -55.38
C ASN A 50 -7.89 -26.26 -54.56
N GLY A 51 -7.50 -25.01 -54.80
CA GLY A 51 -6.33 -24.37 -54.15
C GLY A 51 -6.65 -22.97 -53.61
N PRO A 52 -5.66 -22.31 -52.99
CA PRO A 52 -5.82 -20.92 -52.56
C PRO A 52 -6.09 -19.99 -53.75
N THR A 53 -6.73 -18.85 -53.48
CA THR A 53 -6.83 -17.77 -54.46
C THR A 53 -5.47 -17.09 -54.61
N ILE A 54 -4.96 -16.96 -55.83
CA ILE A 54 -3.72 -16.23 -56.12
C ILE A 54 -4.07 -14.82 -56.57
N VAL A 55 -3.50 -13.82 -55.91
CA VAL A 55 -3.56 -12.42 -56.29
C VAL A 55 -2.21 -12.05 -56.89
N GLN A 56 -2.20 -11.83 -58.20
CA GLN A 56 -1.11 -11.14 -58.88
C GLN A 56 -1.19 -9.66 -58.53
N ILE A 57 -0.53 -9.27 -57.43
CA ILE A 57 -0.54 -7.91 -56.92
C ILE A 57 -0.07 -6.91 -57.99
N LYS A 58 -0.50 -5.66 -57.88
CA LYS A 58 -0.08 -4.58 -58.77
C LYS A 58 1.44 -4.34 -58.66
N GLY A 59 2.07 -3.87 -59.72
CA GLY A 59 3.43 -3.35 -59.69
C GLY A 59 3.64 -2.34 -58.55
N ALA A 60 4.76 -2.45 -57.84
CA ALA A 60 5.08 -1.54 -56.75
C ALA A 60 5.39 -0.13 -57.24
N SER A 61 5.03 0.89 -56.43
CA SER A 61 5.54 2.25 -56.59
C SER A 61 7.06 2.30 -56.49
N ASP A 62 7.66 3.43 -56.85
CA ASP A 62 9.09 3.72 -56.65
C ASP A 62 9.50 3.68 -55.16
N LYS A 63 8.51 3.78 -54.26
CA LYS A 63 8.65 3.64 -52.82
C LYS A 63 8.27 2.25 -52.28
N GLY A 64 8.00 1.29 -53.16
CA GLY A 64 7.79 -0.10 -52.79
C GLY A 64 6.37 -0.46 -52.33
N VAL A 65 5.37 0.41 -52.52
CA VAL A 65 3.96 0.11 -52.19
C VAL A 65 3.24 -0.48 -53.40
N SER A 66 2.71 -1.70 -53.25
CA SER A 66 1.72 -2.27 -54.15
C SER A 66 0.32 -1.98 -53.61
N HIS A 67 -0.41 -1.08 -54.27
CA HIS A 67 -1.75 -0.65 -53.85
C HIS A 67 -2.85 -1.37 -54.65
N ASN A 68 -3.51 -2.32 -54.00
CA ASN A 68 -4.55 -3.18 -54.55
C ASN A 68 -5.90 -2.78 -53.95
N ILE A 69 -6.86 -2.41 -54.79
CA ILE A 69 -8.20 -1.95 -54.39
C ILE A 69 -9.22 -3.01 -54.79
N TYR A 70 -10.13 -3.30 -53.86
CA TYR A 70 -11.14 -4.33 -53.99
C TYR A 70 -12.53 -3.79 -53.69
N SER A 71 -13.55 -4.37 -54.32
CA SER A 71 -14.94 -4.21 -53.87
C SER A 71 -15.32 -5.23 -52.80
N GLN A 72 -14.57 -6.34 -52.72
CA GLN A 72 -14.69 -7.38 -51.70
C GLN A 72 -13.34 -8.11 -51.56
N PHE A 73 -12.89 -8.32 -50.33
CA PHE A 73 -11.66 -9.07 -50.02
C PHE A 73 -11.98 -10.00 -48.84
N ASP A 74 -12.45 -11.20 -49.16
CA ASP A 74 -12.66 -12.28 -48.19
C ASP A 74 -11.69 -13.41 -48.47
N VAL A 75 -11.23 -14.06 -47.41
CA VAL A 75 -10.32 -15.21 -47.48
C VAL A 75 -11.09 -16.41 -46.97
N ASP A 76 -11.19 -17.47 -47.76
CA ASP A 76 -11.78 -18.72 -47.30
C ASP A 76 -10.74 -19.57 -46.55
N GLN A 77 -11.11 -20.80 -46.17
CA GLN A 77 -10.21 -21.71 -45.46
C GLN A 77 -9.01 -22.19 -46.30
N LYS A 78 -9.10 -22.12 -47.64
CA LYS A 78 -8.00 -22.49 -48.54
C LYS A 78 -6.92 -21.41 -48.57
N GLY A 79 -7.28 -20.18 -48.26
CA GLY A 79 -6.36 -19.06 -48.11
C GLY A 79 -6.15 -18.25 -49.40
N VAL A 80 -5.33 -17.20 -49.28
CA VAL A 80 -4.93 -16.31 -50.37
C VAL A 80 -3.42 -16.24 -50.45
N ILE A 81 -2.89 -16.27 -51.67
CA ILE A 81 -1.48 -15.99 -51.96
C ILE A 81 -1.38 -14.63 -52.63
N LEU A 82 -0.69 -13.69 -51.99
CA LEU A 82 -0.26 -12.42 -52.56
C LEU A 82 1.07 -12.63 -53.28
N ASN A 83 1.05 -12.70 -54.61
CA ASN A 83 2.24 -13.06 -55.38
C ASN A 83 3.20 -11.87 -55.54
N ASN A 84 4.20 -11.80 -54.66
CA ASN A 84 5.23 -10.77 -54.62
C ASN A 84 6.55 -11.22 -55.29
N SER A 85 6.51 -12.28 -56.10
CA SER A 85 7.71 -12.84 -56.74
C SER A 85 7.83 -12.42 -58.20
N THR A 86 9.03 -12.03 -58.65
CA THR A 86 9.32 -11.80 -60.08
C THR A 86 9.63 -13.08 -60.85
N THR A 87 9.89 -14.18 -60.15
CA THR A 87 10.24 -15.49 -60.71
C THR A 87 9.32 -16.58 -60.14
N ASN A 88 9.38 -17.79 -60.71
CA ASN A 88 8.63 -18.91 -60.16
C ASN A 88 9.09 -19.21 -58.73
N THR A 89 8.15 -19.31 -57.80
CA THR A 89 8.44 -19.49 -56.37
C THR A 89 7.56 -20.57 -55.77
N ASN A 90 8.08 -21.24 -54.75
CA ASN A 90 7.29 -22.14 -53.93
C ASN A 90 6.55 -21.35 -52.86
N THR A 91 5.32 -21.78 -52.59
CA THR A 91 4.43 -21.26 -51.56
C THR A 91 3.96 -22.40 -50.67
N THR A 92 3.64 -22.07 -49.44
CA THR A 92 3.15 -22.98 -48.40
C THR A 92 1.73 -23.44 -48.71
N LEU A 93 0.87 -22.53 -49.19
CA LEU A 93 -0.54 -22.80 -49.44
C LEU A 93 -0.80 -23.45 -50.80
N GLY A 94 -0.07 -23.04 -51.84
CA GLY A 94 -0.39 -23.37 -53.24
C GLY A 94 0.69 -24.15 -53.99
N GLY A 95 1.79 -24.52 -53.33
CA GLY A 95 2.94 -25.15 -53.98
C GLY A 95 3.67 -24.18 -54.90
N GLN A 96 4.21 -24.68 -56.01
CA GLN A 96 4.93 -23.84 -56.97
C GLN A 96 3.96 -22.98 -57.79
N ILE A 97 4.21 -21.67 -57.83
CA ILE A 97 3.45 -20.73 -58.66
C ILE A 97 4.39 -19.96 -59.60
N ASN A 98 3.85 -19.47 -60.71
CA ASN A 98 4.60 -18.63 -61.64
C ASN A 98 4.86 -17.23 -61.04
N GLY A 99 5.94 -16.59 -61.47
CA GLY A 99 6.21 -15.19 -61.13
C GLY A 99 5.09 -14.23 -61.54
N ASN A 100 4.95 -13.14 -60.80
CA ASN A 100 4.01 -12.08 -61.08
C ASN A 100 4.58 -11.11 -62.13
N LEU A 101 4.05 -11.18 -63.35
CA LEU A 101 4.47 -10.32 -64.46
C LEU A 101 4.24 -8.82 -64.20
N ASN A 102 3.32 -8.46 -63.30
CA ASN A 102 3.10 -7.06 -62.93
C ASN A 102 4.32 -6.43 -62.23
N LEU A 103 5.18 -7.25 -61.63
CA LEU A 103 6.40 -6.81 -60.94
C LEU A 103 7.58 -6.67 -61.89
N GLY A 104 7.59 -7.40 -63.01
CA GLY A 104 8.65 -7.35 -64.03
C GLY A 104 8.64 -6.06 -64.87
N ASN A 105 7.47 -5.41 -64.98
CA ASN A 105 7.32 -4.10 -65.64
C ASN A 105 7.31 -2.92 -64.64
N GLY A 106 7.47 -3.21 -63.35
CA GLY A 106 7.44 -2.22 -62.25
C GLY A 106 8.80 -2.09 -61.54
N ASN A 107 8.78 -1.58 -60.31
CA ASN A 107 9.99 -1.37 -59.49
C ASN A 107 10.42 -2.64 -58.71
N GLY A 108 10.13 -3.84 -59.22
CA GLY A 108 10.39 -5.11 -58.55
C GLY A 108 9.39 -5.45 -57.43
N PRO A 109 9.76 -6.39 -56.52
CA PRO A 109 8.92 -6.81 -55.41
C PRO A 109 8.54 -5.66 -54.47
N ALA A 110 7.29 -5.67 -54.01
CA ALA A 110 6.77 -4.70 -53.06
C ALA A 110 7.37 -4.91 -51.66
N LYS A 111 7.56 -3.81 -50.92
CA LYS A 111 7.84 -3.78 -49.48
C LYS A 111 6.57 -3.68 -48.65
N VAL A 112 5.52 -3.08 -49.22
CA VAL A 112 4.19 -2.96 -48.62
C VAL A 112 3.14 -3.41 -49.63
N ILE A 113 2.31 -4.37 -49.25
CA ILE A 113 1.16 -4.82 -50.04
C ILE A 113 -0.09 -4.31 -49.34
N LEU A 114 -0.65 -3.23 -49.88
CA LEU A 114 -1.88 -2.62 -49.39
C LEU A 114 -3.09 -3.24 -50.11
N ASN A 115 -3.93 -3.94 -49.34
CA ASN A 115 -5.21 -4.46 -49.78
C ASN A 115 -6.33 -3.60 -49.21
N GLU A 116 -6.82 -2.65 -50.00
CA GLU A 116 -7.87 -1.71 -49.59
C GLU A 116 -9.22 -2.15 -50.15
N VAL A 117 -10.22 -2.32 -49.29
CA VAL A 117 -11.61 -2.53 -49.69
C VAL A 117 -12.33 -1.19 -49.72
N ASN A 118 -12.72 -0.75 -50.92
CA ASN A 118 -13.47 0.47 -51.14
C ASN A 118 -14.94 0.16 -51.44
N SER A 119 -15.64 -0.42 -50.46
CA SER A 119 -17.07 -0.71 -50.50
C SER A 119 -17.67 -0.67 -49.10
N ASN A 120 -18.99 -0.83 -49.00
CA ASN A 120 -19.71 -0.96 -47.73
C ASN A 120 -19.75 -2.40 -47.17
N LYS A 121 -19.03 -3.35 -47.80
CA LYS A 121 -18.98 -4.74 -47.36
C LYS A 121 -17.80 -4.96 -46.42
N ALA A 122 -18.07 -5.49 -45.23
CA ALA A 122 -17.02 -5.94 -44.31
C ALA A 122 -16.27 -7.16 -44.87
N SER A 123 -15.01 -7.32 -44.48
CA SER A 123 -14.18 -8.46 -44.89
C SER A 123 -14.23 -9.60 -43.87
N THR A 124 -14.30 -10.83 -44.34
CA THR A 124 -14.17 -12.06 -43.54
C THR A 124 -12.91 -12.80 -43.94
N LEU A 125 -11.98 -12.94 -43.00
CA LEU A 125 -10.70 -13.63 -43.18
C LEU A 125 -10.76 -15.00 -42.48
N GLY A 126 -10.99 -16.06 -43.25
CA GLY A 126 -11.23 -17.43 -42.81
C GLY A 126 -10.04 -18.38 -42.92
N GLY A 127 -8.91 -17.92 -43.45
CA GLY A 127 -7.72 -18.74 -43.70
C GLY A 127 -6.44 -17.90 -43.80
N MET A 128 -5.36 -18.54 -44.25
CA MET A 128 -4.04 -17.92 -44.29
C MET A 128 -3.89 -16.96 -45.48
N ILE A 129 -3.19 -15.85 -45.27
CA ILE A 129 -2.73 -14.93 -46.29
C ILE A 129 -1.21 -15.08 -46.39
N GLU A 130 -0.71 -15.58 -47.52
CA GLU A 130 0.70 -15.82 -47.75
C GLU A 130 1.28 -14.81 -48.74
N VAL A 131 2.47 -14.28 -48.46
CA VAL A 131 3.24 -13.52 -49.45
C VAL A 131 4.20 -14.48 -50.18
N ALA A 132 4.05 -14.64 -51.49
CA ALA A 132 4.95 -15.47 -52.28
C ALA A 132 6.21 -14.68 -52.69
N GLY A 133 7.38 -15.29 -52.57
CA GLY A 133 8.66 -14.64 -52.90
C GLY A 133 9.17 -13.77 -51.77
N ASP A 134 9.57 -12.54 -52.09
CA ASP A 134 10.13 -11.60 -51.12
C ASP A 134 9.08 -11.20 -50.07
N LYS A 135 9.50 -11.17 -48.80
CA LYS A 135 8.67 -10.70 -47.69
C LYS A 135 8.27 -9.23 -47.88
N ALA A 136 7.09 -8.92 -47.37
CA ALA A 136 6.53 -7.58 -47.36
C ALA A 136 5.64 -7.37 -46.13
N GLN A 137 5.38 -6.11 -45.78
CA GLN A 137 4.25 -5.76 -44.92
C GLN A 137 2.94 -6.05 -45.66
N VAL A 138 1.98 -6.67 -45.00
CA VAL A 138 0.63 -6.87 -45.53
C VAL A 138 -0.35 -6.00 -44.76
N ILE A 139 -1.04 -5.12 -45.47
CA ILE A 139 -2.11 -4.29 -44.91
C ILE A 139 -3.44 -4.77 -45.49
N VAL A 140 -4.42 -5.03 -44.63
CA VAL A 140 -5.82 -5.23 -45.02
C VAL A 140 -6.63 -4.09 -44.41
N ALA A 141 -7.10 -3.18 -45.27
CA ALA A 141 -7.81 -1.97 -44.88
C ALA A 141 -9.27 -2.04 -45.33
N ASN A 142 -10.21 -2.06 -44.39
CA ASN A 142 -11.64 -2.04 -44.69
C ASN A 142 -12.43 -1.27 -43.62
N ALA A 143 -12.88 -0.07 -43.95
CA ALA A 143 -13.65 0.81 -43.06
C ALA A 143 -15.02 0.22 -42.64
N SER A 144 -15.56 -0.73 -43.41
CA SER A 144 -16.80 -1.43 -43.06
C SER A 144 -16.62 -2.46 -41.94
N GLY A 145 -15.39 -2.85 -41.61
CA GLY A 145 -15.05 -3.82 -40.58
C GLY A 145 -14.31 -5.05 -41.12
N ILE A 146 -13.64 -5.76 -40.22
CA ILE A 146 -12.88 -6.98 -40.53
C ILE A 146 -13.20 -8.05 -39.48
N THR A 147 -13.58 -9.24 -39.92
CA THR A 147 -13.75 -10.41 -39.06
C THR A 147 -12.69 -11.44 -39.41
N CYS A 148 -11.78 -11.72 -38.48
CA CYS A 148 -10.85 -12.84 -38.58
C CYS A 148 -11.45 -14.07 -37.89
N ASN A 149 -11.57 -15.15 -38.63
CA ASN A 149 -12.06 -16.43 -38.16
C ASN A 149 -11.08 -17.54 -38.54
N ASN A 150 -10.07 -17.78 -37.70
CA ASN A 150 -8.95 -18.68 -37.99
C ASN A 150 -8.05 -18.18 -39.14
N CYS A 151 -7.85 -16.86 -39.20
CA CYS A 151 -6.94 -16.26 -40.17
C CYS A 151 -5.49 -16.36 -39.72
N GLY A 152 -4.57 -16.12 -40.64
CA GLY A 152 -3.17 -15.92 -40.30
C GLY A 152 -2.34 -15.43 -41.47
N PHE A 153 -1.06 -15.17 -41.22
CA PHE A 153 -0.16 -14.55 -42.19
C PHE A 153 1.14 -15.35 -42.30
N ILE A 154 1.58 -15.61 -43.52
CA ILE A 154 2.80 -16.37 -43.83
C ILE A 154 3.75 -15.48 -44.64
N ASN A 155 5.03 -15.53 -44.30
CA ASN A 155 6.09 -14.81 -45.02
C ASN A 155 5.89 -13.29 -45.08
N THR A 156 5.42 -12.69 -43.98
CA THR A 156 5.23 -11.24 -43.87
C THR A 156 6.30 -10.60 -42.99
N ASP A 157 6.63 -9.34 -43.21
CA ASP A 157 7.52 -8.57 -42.32
C ASP A 157 6.75 -7.91 -41.17
N ARG A 158 5.52 -7.48 -41.45
CA ARG A 158 4.56 -6.87 -40.52
C ARG A 158 3.15 -7.10 -41.07
N VAL A 159 2.17 -7.16 -40.17
CA VAL A 159 0.75 -7.27 -40.53
C VAL A 159 0.02 -6.07 -39.97
N THR A 160 -0.85 -5.45 -40.78
CA THR A 160 -1.75 -4.39 -40.31
C THR A 160 -3.17 -4.70 -40.75
N LEU A 161 -4.04 -4.99 -39.78
CA LEU A 161 -5.48 -5.03 -39.98
C LEU A 161 -6.06 -3.68 -39.56
N THR A 162 -6.75 -2.98 -40.46
CA THR A 162 -7.26 -1.64 -40.15
C THR A 162 -8.66 -1.39 -40.67
N THR A 163 -9.48 -0.70 -39.86
CA THR A 163 -10.73 -0.06 -40.35
C THR A 163 -10.52 1.40 -40.70
N GLY A 164 -9.28 1.89 -40.57
CA GLY A 164 -8.91 3.20 -41.07
C GLY A 164 -8.84 3.23 -42.58
N LYS A 165 -9.28 4.35 -43.17
CA LYS A 165 -9.02 4.64 -44.57
C LYS A 165 -7.52 4.94 -44.74
N PRO A 166 -6.77 4.21 -45.57
CA PRO A 166 -5.35 4.46 -45.78
C PRO A 166 -5.15 5.82 -46.47
N ILE A 167 -4.13 6.55 -46.06
CA ILE A 167 -3.67 7.77 -46.73
C ILE A 167 -2.43 7.39 -47.54
N VAL A 168 -2.58 7.39 -48.87
CA VAL A 168 -1.51 7.06 -49.80
C VAL A 168 -1.13 8.31 -50.59
N ALA A 169 0.13 8.73 -50.52
CA ALA A 169 0.64 9.89 -51.25
C ALA A 169 2.10 9.69 -51.62
N GLY A 170 2.52 10.20 -52.80
CA GLY A 170 3.91 10.09 -53.26
C GLY A 170 4.44 8.66 -53.38
N GLY A 171 3.55 7.67 -53.54
CA GLY A 171 3.92 6.25 -53.61
C GLY A 171 4.05 5.55 -52.25
N GLU A 172 3.81 6.22 -51.13
CA GLU A 172 3.94 5.69 -49.76
C GLU A 172 2.58 5.63 -49.04
N VAL A 173 2.47 4.75 -48.03
CA VAL A 173 1.39 4.78 -47.05
C VAL A 173 1.84 5.71 -45.92
N LEU A 174 1.12 6.82 -45.71
CA LEU A 174 1.44 7.80 -44.66
C LEU A 174 0.76 7.48 -43.32
N GLY A 175 -0.35 6.76 -43.36
CA GLY A 175 -1.12 6.38 -42.17
C GLY A 175 -2.57 6.02 -42.48
N TYR A 176 -3.39 6.03 -41.43
CA TYR A 176 -4.76 5.54 -41.44
C TYR A 176 -5.68 6.51 -40.69
N ASN A 177 -6.74 6.96 -41.36
CA ASN A 177 -7.82 7.73 -40.73
C ASN A 177 -8.91 6.79 -40.25
N VAL A 178 -8.98 6.57 -38.94
CA VAL A 178 -9.94 5.69 -38.29
C VAL A 178 -11.11 6.50 -37.76
N SER A 179 -12.31 6.23 -38.28
CA SER A 179 -13.55 6.88 -37.82
C SER A 179 -14.65 5.90 -37.44
N ASN A 180 -14.71 4.73 -38.09
CA ASN A 180 -15.72 3.69 -37.89
C ASN A 180 -15.11 2.28 -38.04
N GLY A 181 -15.97 1.25 -37.95
CA GLY A 181 -15.61 -0.15 -38.16
C GLY A 181 -15.12 -0.87 -36.91
N GLN A 182 -15.46 -2.15 -36.80
CA GLN A 182 -14.97 -3.03 -35.75
C GLN A 182 -14.07 -4.10 -36.37
N ILE A 183 -12.99 -4.44 -35.67
CA ILE A 183 -12.23 -5.66 -35.95
C ILE A 183 -12.63 -6.71 -34.93
N THR A 184 -13.09 -7.87 -35.40
CA THR A 184 -13.41 -9.02 -34.55
C THR A 184 -12.46 -10.17 -34.83
N ILE A 185 -11.81 -10.70 -33.79
CA ILE A 185 -11.05 -11.94 -33.85
C ILE A 185 -11.86 -13.03 -33.16
N ASN A 186 -12.39 -14.00 -33.91
CA ASN A 186 -13.26 -15.04 -33.36
C ASN A 186 -12.50 -16.24 -32.81
N ASN A 187 -11.86 -17.05 -33.64
CA ASN A 187 -11.18 -18.28 -33.21
C ASN A 187 -9.68 -18.07 -32.99
N ARG A 188 -8.96 -17.66 -34.04
CA ARG A 188 -7.52 -17.44 -34.01
C ARG A 188 -7.08 -16.41 -35.05
N LEU A 189 -6.10 -15.60 -34.68
CA LEU A 189 -5.20 -14.88 -35.59
C LEU A 189 -3.77 -15.35 -35.31
N GLN A 190 -3.05 -15.82 -36.33
CA GLN A 190 -1.65 -16.22 -36.21
C GLN A 190 -0.76 -15.43 -37.15
N SER A 191 0.35 -14.94 -36.63
CA SER A 191 1.43 -14.30 -37.40
C SER A 191 2.75 -14.61 -36.71
N ASP A 192 3.86 -14.68 -37.46
CA ASP A 192 5.21 -14.71 -36.86
C ASP A 192 5.86 -13.32 -36.86
N SER A 193 5.07 -12.29 -37.18
CA SER A 193 5.51 -10.92 -37.43
C SER A 193 4.78 -9.94 -36.50
N PRO A 194 5.34 -8.74 -36.25
CA PRO A 194 4.62 -7.67 -35.56
C PRO A 194 3.27 -7.43 -36.23
N THR A 195 2.21 -7.36 -35.43
CA THR A 195 0.83 -7.30 -35.91
C THR A 195 0.09 -6.14 -35.27
N ASP A 196 -0.32 -5.19 -36.12
CA ASP A 196 -1.12 -4.02 -35.76
C ASP A 196 -2.61 -4.30 -36.03
N ILE A 197 -3.46 -3.98 -35.05
CA ILE A 197 -4.93 -3.96 -35.18
C ILE A 197 -5.37 -2.52 -34.90
N ILE A 198 -5.76 -1.81 -35.95
CA ILE A 198 -6.06 -0.38 -35.89
C ILE A 198 -7.53 -0.16 -36.26
N ALA A 199 -8.39 0.09 -35.29
CA ALA A 199 -9.83 0.10 -35.53
C ALA A 199 -10.58 1.14 -34.71
N ARG A 200 -11.85 1.39 -35.02
CA ARG A 200 -12.67 2.19 -34.10
C ARG A 200 -12.97 1.42 -32.81
N SER A 201 -13.15 0.10 -32.91
CA SER A 201 -13.22 -0.83 -31.77
C SER A 201 -12.67 -2.21 -32.15
N ALA A 202 -12.16 -2.95 -31.17
CA ALA A 202 -11.63 -4.31 -31.36
C ALA A 202 -12.26 -5.29 -30.36
N VAL A 203 -12.71 -6.45 -30.85
CA VAL A 203 -13.30 -7.52 -30.03
C VAL A 203 -12.55 -8.82 -30.28
N ILE A 204 -11.95 -9.37 -29.23
CA ILE A 204 -11.07 -10.53 -29.27
C ILE A 204 -11.75 -11.68 -28.54
N ARG A 205 -12.42 -12.55 -29.28
CA ARG A 205 -13.11 -13.75 -28.76
C ARG A 205 -12.25 -15.01 -28.80
N GLY A 206 -11.13 -14.96 -29.50
CA GLY A 206 -10.18 -16.06 -29.66
C GLY A 206 -8.73 -15.63 -29.46
N ASN A 207 -7.78 -16.48 -29.85
CA ASN A 207 -6.36 -16.24 -29.58
C ASN A 207 -5.69 -15.43 -30.69
N ILE A 208 -4.95 -14.40 -30.32
CA ILE A 208 -3.97 -13.73 -31.18
C ILE A 208 -2.58 -14.23 -30.78
N THR A 209 -1.84 -14.80 -31.71
CA THR A 209 -0.42 -15.15 -31.54
C THR A 209 0.39 -14.39 -32.58
N ALA A 210 1.32 -13.55 -32.12
CA ALA A 210 2.19 -12.75 -32.97
C ALA A 210 3.54 -12.49 -32.29
N LYS A 211 4.55 -12.04 -33.04
CA LYS A 211 5.82 -11.60 -32.43
C LYS A 211 5.59 -10.41 -31.48
N GLU A 212 4.84 -9.42 -31.95
CA GLU A 212 4.37 -8.27 -31.19
C GLU A 212 2.91 -8.01 -31.56
N ILE A 213 2.10 -7.56 -30.60
CA ILE A 213 0.70 -7.20 -30.81
C ILE A 213 0.52 -5.74 -30.41
N ASN A 214 0.01 -4.94 -31.33
CA ASN A 214 -0.33 -3.55 -31.10
C ASN A 214 -1.80 -3.31 -31.48
N VAL A 215 -2.64 -2.98 -30.50
CA VAL A 215 -4.07 -2.73 -30.72
C VAL A 215 -4.37 -1.28 -30.42
N ILE A 216 -4.75 -0.52 -31.44
CA ILE A 216 -5.05 0.90 -31.33
C ILE A 216 -6.52 1.10 -31.65
N THR A 217 -7.27 1.67 -30.70
CA THR A 217 -8.71 1.90 -30.82
C THR A 217 -9.13 3.34 -30.60
N GLY A 218 -10.19 3.74 -31.31
CA GLY A 218 -10.81 5.05 -31.21
C GLY A 218 -10.79 5.85 -32.51
N ASN A 219 -11.27 7.09 -32.47
CA ASN A 219 -11.25 8.04 -33.56
C ASN A 219 -9.86 8.66 -33.70
N ASN A 220 -9.02 8.10 -34.55
CA ASN A 220 -7.61 8.45 -34.61
C ASN A 220 -7.13 8.60 -36.05
N PHE A 221 -6.18 9.51 -36.25
CA PHE A 221 -5.15 9.33 -37.24
C PHE A 221 -4.02 8.51 -36.60
N VAL A 222 -3.58 7.47 -37.28
CA VAL A 222 -2.45 6.62 -36.87
C VAL A 222 -1.46 6.62 -38.03
N ASP A 223 -0.19 6.92 -37.77
CA ASP A 223 0.85 6.84 -38.79
C ASP A 223 1.08 5.40 -39.29
N ALA A 224 1.79 5.26 -40.41
CA ALA A 224 1.98 3.95 -41.05
C ALA A 224 2.73 2.93 -40.18
N ASP A 225 3.63 3.40 -39.31
CA ASP A 225 4.40 2.55 -38.39
C ASP A 225 3.65 2.22 -37.09
N ALA A 226 2.46 2.80 -36.90
CA ALA A 226 1.62 2.67 -35.71
C ALA A 226 2.28 3.15 -34.41
N THR A 227 3.08 4.21 -34.51
CA THR A 227 3.84 4.82 -33.41
C THR A 227 3.27 6.16 -32.95
N ASN A 228 2.75 6.96 -33.87
CA ASN A 228 2.15 8.26 -33.59
C ASN A 228 0.63 8.19 -33.75
N ILE A 229 -0.08 8.50 -32.67
CA ILE A 229 -1.54 8.43 -32.59
C ILE A 229 -2.07 9.83 -32.29
N THR A 230 -2.79 10.41 -33.24
CA THR A 230 -3.42 11.72 -33.10
C THR A 230 -4.93 11.55 -33.06
N LYS A 231 -5.56 11.93 -31.96
CA LYS A 231 -7.01 11.88 -31.83
C LYS A 231 -7.68 12.82 -32.84
N LEU A 232 -8.68 12.32 -33.57
CA LEU A 232 -9.49 13.13 -34.48
C LEU A 232 -10.74 13.69 -33.76
N PRO A 233 -11.22 14.90 -34.13
CA PRO A 233 -12.46 15.48 -33.60
C PRO A 233 -13.67 14.53 -33.79
N GLY A 234 -14.57 14.51 -32.80
CA GLY A 234 -15.53 13.43 -32.54
C GLY A 234 -16.44 12.99 -33.71
N SER A 235 -16.83 11.71 -33.64
CA SER A 235 -17.91 11.06 -34.41
C SER A 235 -19.16 10.97 -33.54
N ASN A 236 -20.36 11.05 -34.13
CA ASN A 236 -21.66 11.21 -33.44
C ASN A 236 -22.11 10.01 -32.57
N SER A 237 -21.34 8.92 -32.49
CA SER A 237 -21.59 7.80 -31.56
C SER A 237 -20.29 7.16 -31.08
N THR A 238 -20.05 7.18 -29.76
CA THR A 238 -18.90 6.49 -29.14
C THR A 238 -19.24 5.01 -28.92
N PRO A 239 -18.35 4.06 -29.27
CA PRO A 239 -18.50 2.67 -28.87
C PRO A 239 -18.56 2.53 -27.35
N ARG A 240 -19.20 1.46 -26.86
CA ARG A 240 -19.28 1.19 -25.41
C ARG A 240 -17.95 0.68 -24.82
N VAL A 241 -17.12 0.03 -25.63
CA VAL A 241 -15.80 -0.52 -25.25
C VAL A 241 -14.84 -0.32 -26.42
N GLY A 242 -13.59 0.07 -26.13
CA GLY A 242 -12.55 0.25 -27.14
C GLY A 242 -11.96 -1.09 -27.54
N ILE A 243 -11.36 -1.78 -26.56
CA ILE A 243 -10.76 -3.11 -26.70
C ILE A 243 -11.46 -4.06 -25.74
N ASP A 244 -12.03 -5.15 -26.24
CA ASP A 244 -12.71 -6.18 -25.44
C ASP A 244 -12.11 -7.56 -25.71
N VAL A 245 -11.48 -8.16 -24.71
CA VAL A 245 -10.93 -9.52 -24.75
C VAL A 245 -11.85 -10.43 -23.96
N ALA A 246 -12.52 -11.36 -24.65
CA ALA A 246 -13.44 -12.30 -24.04
C ALA A 246 -12.71 -13.40 -23.26
N ALA A 247 -13.44 -14.11 -22.39
CA ALA A 247 -12.87 -15.16 -21.53
C ALA A 247 -12.26 -16.35 -22.28
N MET A 248 -12.73 -16.63 -23.51
CA MET A 248 -12.16 -17.67 -24.39
C MET A 248 -11.04 -17.14 -25.29
N GLY A 249 -10.78 -15.82 -25.26
CA GLY A 249 -9.75 -15.17 -26.06
C GLY A 249 -8.47 -14.91 -25.28
N GLY A 250 -7.43 -14.51 -26.03
CA GLY A 250 -6.16 -14.11 -25.43
C GLY A 250 -5.19 -13.53 -26.44
N MET A 251 -4.15 -12.88 -25.94
CA MET A 251 -3.05 -12.31 -26.73
C MET A 251 -1.74 -12.87 -26.23
N TYR A 252 -0.93 -13.41 -27.14
CA TYR A 252 0.33 -14.09 -26.84
C TYR A 252 1.42 -13.55 -27.77
N ALA A 253 2.39 -12.82 -27.19
CA ALA A 253 3.46 -12.17 -27.95
C ALA A 253 4.70 -11.91 -27.09
N ASP A 254 5.82 -11.48 -27.68
CA ASP A 254 6.93 -10.94 -26.88
C ASP A 254 6.57 -9.57 -26.27
N LYS A 255 5.77 -8.77 -26.98
CA LYS A 255 5.29 -7.46 -26.56
C LYS A 255 3.81 -7.26 -26.89
N ILE A 256 3.05 -6.69 -25.95
CA ILE A 256 1.63 -6.34 -26.14
C ILE A 256 1.44 -4.86 -25.82
N THR A 257 0.90 -4.08 -26.76
CA THR A 257 0.54 -2.67 -26.57
C THR A 257 -0.95 -2.47 -26.87
N LEU A 258 -1.69 -1.92 -25.92
CA LEU A 258 -3.12 -1.63 -26.04
C LEU A 258 -3.35 -0.13 -25.85
N VAL A 259 -3.88 0.53 -26.88
CA VAL A 259 -4.18 1.97 -26.85
C VAL A 259 -5.66 2.21 -27.10
N SER A 260 -6.31 2.99 -26.24
CA SER A 260 -7.71 3.38 -26.38
C SER A 260 -7.85 4.88 -26.10
N THR A 261 -8.17 5.66 -27.13
CA THR A 261 -8.05 7.14 -27.08
C THR A 261 -9.38 7.89 -26.94
N GLU A 262 -10.51 7.19 -26.99
CA GLU A 262 -11.82 7.84 -26.85
C GLU A 262 -12.26 7.92 -25.41
N SER A 263 -12.79 9.09 -25.07
CA SER A 263 -13.42 9.31 -23.78
C SER A 263 -14.60 8.36 -23.62
N GLY A 264 -14.63 7.63 -22.50
CA GLY A 264 -15.67 6.63 -22.22
C GLY A 264 -15.41 5.24 -22.80
N THR A 265 -14.43 5.08 -23.70
CA THR A 265 -13.95 3.76 -24.13
C THR A 265 -12.75 3.34 -23.30
N GLY A 266 -12.69 2.05 -22.96
CA GLY A 266 -11.62 1.48 -22.16
C GLY A 266 -11.13 0.14 -22.69
N VAL A 267 -10.32 -0.52 -21.87
CA VAL A 267 -9.85 -1.89 -22.12
C VAL A 267 -10.57 -2.83 -21.16
N SER A 268 -11.24 -3.84 -21.71
CA SER A 268 -11.88 -4.92 -20.96
C SER A 268 -11.12 -6.21 -21.23
N ASN A 269 -10.45 -6.75 -20.22
CA ASN A 269 -9.80 -8.05 -20.27
C ASN A 269 -10.57 -9.04 -19.39
N LEU A 270 -11.16 -10.04 -20.04
CA LEU A 270 -11.77 -11.22 -19.42
C LEU A 270 -10.96 -12.50 -19.68
N GLY A 271 -9.93 -12.44 -20.54
CA GLY A 271 -9.11 -13.56 -20.98
C GLY A 271 -7.67 -13.49 -20.47
N MET A 272 -6.70 -13.78 -21.35
CA MET A 272 -5.28 -13.79 -21.02
C MET A 272 -4.48 -12.83 -21.91
N LEU A 273 -3.70 -11.94 -21.30
CA LEU A 273 -2.62 -11.19 -21.95
C LEU A 273 -1.29 -11.78 -21.48
N SER A 274 -0.52 -12.35 -22.40
CA SER A 274 0.76 -13.02 -22.11
C SER A 274 1.88 -12.43 -22.96
N ALA A 275 2.74 -11.64 -22.33
CA ALA A 275 3.89 -11.03 -22.97
C ALA A 275 5.21 -11.71 -22.58
N GLY A 276 6.17 -11.73 -23.50
CA GLY A 276 7.56 -12.06 -23.26
C GLY A 276 8.32 -10.93 -22.58
N SER A 277 9.56 -10.72 -22.99
CA SER A 277 10.48 -9.73 -22.40
C SER A 277 10.13 -8.29 -22.79
N GLY A 278 9.41 -8.10 -23.89
CA GLY A 278 8.98 -6.79 -24.39
C GLY A 278 7.85 -6.13 -23.58
N GLY A 279 7.21 -6.86 -22.66
CA GLY A 279 6.27 -6.28 -21.69
C GLY A 279 4.82 -6.13 -22.16
N ILE A 280 3.96 -5.68 -21.25
CA ILE A 280 2.60 -5.23 -21.54
C ILE A 280 2.51 -3.73 -21.29
N LYS A 281 2.05 -2.97 -22.28
CA LYS A 281 1.73 -1.55 -22.15
C LYS A 281 0.26 -1.30 -22.43
N ILE A 282 -0.44 -0.63 -21.52
CA ILE A 282 -1.82 -0.20 -21.71
C ILE A 282 -1.88 1.32 -21.53
N ASP A 283 -2.37 2.02 -22.55
CA ASP A 283 -2.61 3.46 -22.52
C ASP A 283 -4.08 3.73 -22.88
N SER A 284 -4.90 3.97 -21.87
CA SER A 284 -6.35 4.13 -22.04
C SER A 284 -6.83 5.46 -21.48
N THR A 285 -7.59 6.22 -22.27
CA THR A 285 -8.29 7.41 -21.75
C THR A 285 -9.52 7.04 -20.91
N GLY A 286 -9.89 5.76 -20.84
CA GLY A 286 -11.00 5.24 -20.03
C GLY A 286 -10.55 4.22 -18.99
N LEU A 287 -11.47 3.33 -18.61
CA LEU A 287 -11.24 2.33 -17.56
C LEU A 287 -10.54 1.10 -18.11
N VAL A 288 -9.70 0.48 -17.27
CA VAL A 288 -9.12 -0.83 -17.52
C VAL A 288 -9.76 -1.83 -16.58
N TYR A 289 -10.37 -2.88 -17.11
CA TYR A 289 -10.93 -3.99 -16.36
C TYR A 289 -10.07 -5.23 -16.59
N ASN A 290 -9.60 -5.85 -15.51
CA ASN A 290 -8.98 -7.17 -15.50
C ASN A 290 -9.83 -8.08 -14.60
N GLN A 291 -10.89 -8.64 -15.18
CA GLN A 291 -11.95 -9.34 -14.45
C GLN A 291 -11.93 -10.84 -14.74
N ASN A 292 -11.64 -11.66 -13.73
CA ASN A 292 -11.44 -13.11 -13.88
C ASN A 292 -10.39 -13.45 -14.96
N ALA A 293 -9.43 -12.55 -15.15
CA ALA A 293 -8.49 -12.52 -16.25
C ALA A 293 -7.04 -12.50 -15.75
N LEU A 294 -6.10 -12.79 -16.65
CA LEU A 294 -4.67 -12.78 -16.36
C LEU A 294 -3.94 -11.78 -17.26
N MET A 295 -3.14 -10.91 -16.66
CA MET A 295 -2.05 -10.21 -17.34
C MET A 295 -0.73 -10.79 -16.81
N ASN A 296 0.05 -11.40 -17.68
CA ASN A 296 1.33 -12.04 -17.34
C ASN A 296 2.42 -11.53 -18.28
N SER A 297 3.55 -11.08 -17.74
CA SER A 297 4.70 -10.65 -18.53
C SER A 297 6.02 -11.18 -17.98
N ASN A 298 6.91 -11.63 -18.87
CA ASN A 298 8.32 -11.89 -18.55
C ASN A 298 9.17 -10.59 -18.49
N GLY A 299 8.63 -9.45 -18.91
CA GLY A 299 9.20 -8.12 -18.76
C GLY A 299 8.36 -7.27 -17.82
N ASP A 300 8.25 -5.98 -18.14
CA ASP A 300 7.51 -4.99 -17.34
C ASP A 300 6.02 -4.92 -17.74
N ILE A 301 5.21 -4.37 -16.82
CA ILE A 301 3.82 -4.00 -17.10
C ILE A 301 3.63 -2.50 -16.79
N ASP A 302 3.26 -1.70 -17.79
CA ASP A 302 2.91 -0.27 -17.62
C ASP A 302 1.43 -0.04 -17.97
N ILE A 303 0.65 0.45 -17.02
CA ILE A 303 -0.79 0.73 -17.19
C ILE A 303 -1.04 2.20 -16.89
N LYS A 304 -1.40 2.95 -17.93
CA LYS A 304 -1.94 4.31 -17.83
C LYS A 304 -3.42 4.26 -18.15
N SER A 305 -4.26 4.68 -17.20
CA SER A 305 -5.70 4.70 -17.46
C SER A 305 -6.45 5.76 -16.67
N ASN A 306 -7.76 5.86 -16.86
CA ASN A 306 -8.65 6.67 -16.02
C ASN A 306 -9.30 5.85 -14.88
N GLY A 307 -8.74 4.67 -14.58
CA GLY A 307 -9.14 3.79 -13.49
C GLY A 307 -8.83 2.33 -13.80
N LEU A 308 -8.55 1.54 -12.78
CA LEU A 308 -8.21 0.13 -12.89
C LEU A 308 -9.06 -0.72 -11.95
N TYR A 309 -9.68 -1.76 -12.48
CA TYR A 309 -10.44 -2.74 -11.71
C TYR A 309 -9.85 -4.12 -11.93
N ASN A 310 -9.11 -4.62 -10.93
CA ASN A 310 -8.50 -5.93 -10.92
C ASN A 310 -9.13 -6.80 -9.82
N ASN A 311 -9.63 -7.98 -10.18
CA ASN A 311 -10.12 -8.97 -9.22
C ASN A 311 -9.48 -10.37 -9.40
N SER A 312 -8.40 -10.45 -10.20
CA SER A 312 -7.74 -11.70 -10.53
C SER A 312 -6.23 -11.54 -10.46
N SER A 313 -5.52 -11.31 -11.58
CA SER A 313 -4.04 -11.29 -11.55
C SER A 313 -3.41 -10.38 -12.60
N ILE A 314 -2.50 -9.53 -12.13
CA ILE A 314 -1.52 -8.76 -12.90
C ILE A 314 -0.14 -9.14 -12.36
N VAL A 315 0.66 -9.84 -13.17
CA VAL A 315 1.94 -10.42 -12.76
C VAL A 315 3.04 -10.10 -13.78
N ALA A 316 4.15 -9.54 -13.29
CA ALA A 316 5.33 -9.25 -14.09
C ALA A 316 6.56 -9.95 -13.49
N GLN A 317 7.52 -10.36 -14.32
CA GLN A 317 8.86 -10.69 -13.84
C GLN A 317 9.69 -9.43 -13.59
N GLY A 318 9.50 -8.39 -14.41
CA GLY A 318 10.06 -7.05 -14.22
C GLY A 318 9.20 -6.14 -13.35
N ASP A 319 9.29 -4.85 -13.59
CA ASP A 319 8.59 -3.81 -12.84
C ASP A 319 7.10 -3.71 -13.22
N ILE A 320 6.28 -3.24 -12.28
CA ILE A 320 4.89 -2.84 -12.57
C ILE A 320 4.72 -1.35 -12.27
N SER A 321 4.31 -0.58 -13.28
CA SER A 321 3.94 0.83 -13.18
C SER A 321 2.45 0.99 -13.46
N ILE A 322 1.71 1.61 -12.53
CA ILE A 322 0.29 1.91 -12.70
C ILE A 322 0.05 3.39 -12.39
N ASN A 323 -0.47 4.13 -13.36
CA ASN A 323 -0.87 5.53 -13.20
C ASN A 323 -2.32 5.72 -13.67
N ASN A 324 -3.22 6.02 -12.74
CA ASN A 324 -4.64 6.21 -13.05
C ASN A 324 -5.07 7.69 -13.09
N HIS A 325 -4.17 8.63 -13.35
CA HIS A 325 -4.47 10.07 -13.43
C HIS A 325 -5.29 10.59 -12.23
N ASN A 326 -4.92 10.17 -11.02
CA ASN A 326 -5.56 10.56 -9.76
C ASN A 326 -7.02 10.06 -9.60
N THR A 327 -7.40 8.94 -10.22
CA THR A 327 -8.73 8.30 -10.04
C THR A 327 -8.68 7.06 -9.13
N VAL A 328 -9.25 5.92 -9.52
CA VAL A 328 -9.47 4.75 -8.66
C VAL A 328 -8.71 3.52 -9.16
N ILE A 329 -8.01 2.86 -8.24
CA ILE A 329 -7.60 1.46 -8.35
C ILE A 329 -8.47 0.64 -7.41
N SER A 330 -9.17 -0.35 -7.96
CA SER A 330 -9.84 -1.40 -7.19
C SER A 330 -9.08 -2.70 -7.39
N ASN A 331 -8.41 -3.18 -6.35
CA ASN A 331 -7.69 -4.45 -6.30
C ASN A 331 -8.39 -5.43 -5.32
N ASN A 332 -9.71 -5.52 -5.40
CA ASN A 332 -10.50 -6.35 -4.49
C ASN A 332 -10.38 -7.82 -4.87
N ALA A 333 -9.89 -8.66 -3.96
CA ALA A 333 -9.55 -10.06 -4.23
C ALA A 333 -8.56 -10.27 -5.39
N GLY A 334 -7.90 -9.20 -5.85
CA GLY A 334 -6.95 -9.23 -6.95
C GLY A 334 -5.50 -9.34 -6.48
N LEU A 335 -4.64 -9.83 -7.36
CA LEU A 335 -3.19 -9.87 -7.21
C LEU A 335 -2.53 -8.87 -8.17
N ILE A 336 -1.67 -8.01 -7.64
CA ILE A 336 -0.69 -7.22 -8.39
C ILE A 336 0.69 -7.64 -7.88
N LYS A 337 1.48 -8.30 -8.73
CA LYS A 337 2.74 -8.91 -8.28
C LYS A 337 3.89 -8.71 -9.25
N SER A 338 4.98 -8.12 -8.77
CA SER A 338 6.29 -8.18 -9.43
C SER A 338 7.14 -9.28 -8.79
N ASN A 339 7.56 -10.27 -9.59
CA ASN A 339 8.36 -11.41 -9.12
C ASN A 339 9.85 -11.08 -8.99
N GLY A 340 10.37 -10.11 -9.75
CA GLY A 340 11.80 -9.75 -9.77
C GLY A 340 12.09 -8.27 -9.54
N GLY A 341 11.09 -7.40 -9.68
CA GLY A 341 11.26 -5.94 -9.69
C GLY A 341 10.43 -5.20 -8.63
N ASN A 342 10.15 -3.94 -8.95
CA ASN A 342 9.46 -2.95 -8.15
C ASN A 342 7.99 -2.82 -8.55
N ILE A 343 7.19 -2.19 -7.68
CA ILE A 343 5.84 -1.72 -8.04
C ILE A 343 5.75 -0.22 -7.74
N LYS A 344 5.35 0.57 -8.75
CA LYS A 344 5.03 1.99 -8.61
C LYS A 344 3.56 2.25 -8.95
N ILE A 345 2.84 2.87 -8.02
CA ILE A 345 1.41 3.16 -8.16
C ILE A 345 1.13 4.64 -7.90
N ALA A 346 0.42 5.29 -8.81
CA ALA A 346 -0.13 6.64 -8.65
C ALA A 346 -1.63 6.65 -8.95
N ALA A 347 -2.46 6.94 -7.95
CA ALA A 347 -3.92 7.00 -8.08
C ALA A 347 -4.50 8.05 -7.12
N GLY A 348 -5.79 8.36 -7.19
CA GLY A 348 -6.45 9.19 -6.18
C GLY A 348 -6.95 8.36 -5.01
N THR A 349 -7.47 7.17 -5.29
CA THR A 349 -7.94 6.20 -4.32
C THR A 349 -7.45 4.81 -4.69
N ILE A 350 -6.95 4.07 -3.72
CA ILE A 350 -6.57 2.66 -3.86
C ILE A 350 -7.40 1.84 -2.88
N ASN A 351 -8.16 0.89 -3.41
CA ASN A 351 -8.95 -0.07 -2.64
C ASN A 351 -8.31 -1.45 -2.77
N ASN A 352 -7.49 -1.84 -1.80
CA ASN A 352 -6.86 -3.16 -1.72
C ASN A 352 -7.58 -4.01 -0.66
N ASN A 353 -8.84 -4.37 -0.95
CA ASN A 353 -9.70 -5.03 0.03
C ASN A 353 -9.97 -6.51 -0.31
N GLN A 354 -10.71 -7.21 0.57
CA GLN A 354 -11.17 -8.58 0.33
C GLN A 354 -10.03 -9.55 -0.05
N ARG A 355 -8.91 -9.51 0.70
CA ARG A 355 -7.68 -10.28 0.40
C ARG A 355 -6.94 -9.84 -0.87
N GLY A 356 -7.12 -8.59 -1.30
CA GLY A 356 -6.28 -7.97 -2.31
C GLY A 356 -4.80 -8.01 -1.90
N VAL A 357 -3.92 -8.31 -2.86
CA VAL A 357 -2.48 -8.41 -2.66
C VAL A 357 -1.74 -7.50 -3.63
N ILE A 358 -0.87 -6.65 -3.09
CA ILE A 358 0.15 -5.90 -3.83
C ILE A 358 1.51 -6.40 -3.31
N HIS A 359 2.30 -7.05 -4.16
CA HIS A 359 3.52 -7.72 -3.74
C HIS A 359 4.68 -7.49 -4.71
N ALA A 360 5.76 -6.85 -4.25
CA ALA A 360 6.99 -6.71 -5.02
C ALA A 360 8.11 -7.57 -4.42
N GLN A 361 9.04 -8.03 -5.27
CA GLN A 361 10.27 -8.63 -4.79
C GLN A 361 11.20 -7.57 -4.19
N GLN A 362 11.32 -6.44 -4.87
CA GLN A 362 12.10 -5.26 -4.48
C GLN A 362 11.22 -4.22 -3.79
N ASP A 363 11.13 -3.00 -4.31
CA ASP A 363 10.49 -1.86 -3.63
C ASP A 363 9.02 -1.65 -4.06
N ILE A 364 8.24 -1.02 -3.19
CA ILE A 364 6.91 -0.49 -3.51
C ILE A 364 6.87 1.02 -3.25
N GLU A 365 6.47 1.80 -4.25
CA GLU A 365 6.15 3.23 -4.12
C GLU A 365 4.66 3.45 -4.41
N ILE A 366 3.92 4.03 -3.46
CA ILE A 366 2.50 4.35 -3.61
C ILE A 366 2.27 5.84 -3.36
N ASN A 367 1.74 6.55 -4.35
CA ASN A 367 1.27 7.92 -4.23
C ASN A 367 -0.25 7.96 -4.41
N THR A 368 -0.98 8.40 -3.38
CA THR A 368 -2.44 8.45 -3.40
C THR A 368 -3.03 9.62 -2.59
N ASN A 369 -4.35 9.83 -2.68
CA ASN A 369 -5.07 10.64 -1.69
C ASN A 369 -5.64 9.76 -0.59
N HIS A 370 -6.19 8.61 -0.96
CA HIS A 370 -6.77 7.65 -0.04
C HIS A 370 -6.28 6.23 -0.33
N LEU A 371 -5.93 5.49 0.72
CA LEU A 371 -5.63 4.06 0.64
C LEU A 371 -6.48 3.30 1.65
N THR A 372 -7.27 2.35 1.16
CA THR A 372 -7.92 1.33 1.99
C THR A 372 -7.22 0.00 1.76
N ASN A 373 -6.71 -0.62 2.82
CA ASN A 373 -6.07 -1.93 2.83
C ASN A 373 -6.80 -2.88 3.80
N ASN A 374 -8.12 -2.94 3.71
CA ASN A 374 -8.95 -3.72 4.64
C ASN A 374 -8.89 -5.20 4.30
N ASN A 375 -8.33 -6.00 5.21
CA ASN A 375 -8.00 -7.41 4.99
C ASN A 375 -7.06 -7.66 3.79
N GLY A 376 -6.43 -6.61 3.27
CA GLY A 376 -5.47 -6.69 2.16
C GLY A 376 -4.04 -6.94 2.63
N SER A 377 -3.14 -7.13 1.66
CA SER A 377 -1.70 -7.26 1.86
C SER A 377 -0.97 -6.32 0.92
N ILE A 378 -0.08 -5.48 1.46
CA ILE A 378 0.89 -4.68 0.70
C ILE A 378 2.26 -5.08 1.23
N LYS A 379 3.07 -5.76 0.43
CA LYS A 379 4.30 -6.37 0.94
C LYS A 379 5.46 -6.38 -0.03
N THR A 380 6.67 -6.34 0.52
CA THR A 380 7.90 -6.60 -0.21
C THR A 380 8.64 -7.80 0.37
N LYS A 381 9.37 -8.54 -0.47
CA LYS A 381 10.22 -9.62 0.03
C LYS A 381 11.52 -9.10 0.63
N GLN A 382 12.19 -8.18 -0.06
CA GLN A 382 13.51 -7.66 0.31
C GLN A 382 13.56 -6.14 0.40
N GLY A 383 12.80 -5.44 -0.44
CA GLY A 383 12.90 -3.98 -0.58
C GLY A 383 12.07 -3.17 0.41
N ASN A 384 12.09 -1.86 0.21
CA ASN A 384 11.39 -0.85 0.98
C ASN A 384 9.94 -0.67 0.54
N ILE A 385 9.13 -0.09 1.41
CA ILE A 385 7.80 0.39 1.05
C ILE A 385 7.74 1.86 1.43
N ASP A 386 7.45 2.73 0.46
CA ASP A 386 7.21 4.15 0.66
C ASP A 386 5.77 4.48 0.20
N ILE A 387 4.93 4.90 1.16
CA ILE A 387 3.53 5.27 0.90
C ILE A 387 3.33 6.73 1.26
N THR A 388 2.93 7.53 0.27
CA THR A 388 2.52 8.93 0.45
C THR A 388 1.03 9.06 0.15
N SER A 389 0.28 9.51 1.14
CA SER A 389 -1.16 9.75 1.08
C SER A 389 -1.50 11.18 1.48
N THR A 390 -2.19 11.94 0.63
CA THR A 390 -2.54 13.32 0.98
C THR A 390 -3.65 13.42 2.04
N ASN A 391 -4.51 12.40 2.18
CA ASN A 391 -5.64 12.41 3.11
C ASN A 391 -5.58 11.28 4.15
N SER A 392 -5.79 10.03 3.76
CA SER A 392 -5.87 8.96 4.77
C SER A 392 -5.49 7.57 4.27
N ILE A 393 -4.95 6.80 5.21
CA ILE A 393 -4.65 5.38 5.06
C ILE A 393 -5.45 4.64 6.12
N ASP A 394 -6.27 3.70 5.67
CA ASP A 394 -6.99 2.74 6.50
C ASP A 394 -6.37 1.35 6.28
N ASN A 395 -5.50 0.94 7.20
CA ASN A 395 -4.89 -0.38 7.24
C ASN A 395 -5.63 -1.25 8.26
N SER A 396 -6.81 -1.71 7.85
CA SER A 396 -7.69 -2.46 8.74
C SER A 396 -7.70 -3.97 8.54
N TYR A 397 -8.07 -4.65 9.62
CA TYR A 397 -8.41 -6.05 9.65
C TYR A 397 -9.84 -6.18 10.18
N SER A 398 -10.66 -6.93 9.45
CA SER A 398 -12.02 -7.27 9.88
C SER A 398 -12.12 -8.77 9.99
N ILE A 399 -12.36 -9.27 11.21
CA ILE A 399 -12.67 -10.68 11.48
C ILE A 399 -14.10 -10.94 10.95
N TYR A 400 -14.22 -11.18 9.65
CA TYR A 400 -15.31 -12.06 9.21
C TYR A 400 -15.00 -13.44 9.82
N HIS A 401 -15.86 -13.86 10.75
CA HIS A 401 -15.87 -15.12 11.49
C HIS A 401 -15.00 -16.23 10.86
N GLY A 402 -13.96 -16.69 11.57
CA GLY A 402 -13.38 -18.02 11.37
C GLY A 402 -11.95 -18.14 10.81
N ALA A 403 -11.20 -17.06 10.55
CA ALA A 403 -9.82 -17.16 10.06
C ALA A 403 -8.78 -16.78 11.13
N ILE A 404 -8.53 -17.69 12.06
CA ILE A 404 -7.27 -17.74 12.82
C ILE A 404 -6.16 -18.18 11.86
N ASN A 405 -5.06 -17.42 11.77
CA ASN A 405 -3.80 -17.74 11.05
C ASN A 405 -3.71 -17.41 9.54
N GLU A 406 -3.79 -16.14 9.17
CA GLU A 406 -3.28 -15.67 7.86
C GLU A 406 -2.10 -14.71 8.08
N PRO A 407 -0.84 -15.20 8.14
CA PRO A 407 0.32 -14.45 8.67
C PRO A 407 0.82 -13.30 7.79
N GLU A 408 0.13 -12.94 6.70
CA GLU A 408 0.66 -12.01 5.69
C GLU A 408 -0.26 -10.82 5.32
N ARG A 409 -1.23 -10.42 6.17
CA ARG A 409 -2.13 -9.26 5.92
C ARG A 409 -1.73 -7.94 6.59
N GLY A 410 -1.94 -6.80 5.95
CA GLY A 410 -1.42 -5.49 6.38
C GLY A 410 -0.27 -5.02 5.50
N ILE A 411 0.56 -4.11 6.00
CA ILE A 411 1.67 -3.49 5.28
C ILE A 411 2.99 -4.05 5.82
N ARG A 412 3.79 -4.72 4.98
CA ARG A 412 5.03 -5.40 5.41
C ARG A 412 6.20 -5.16 4.48
N ALA A 413 7.22 -4.46 4.95
CA ALA A 413 8.45 -4.27 4.20
C ALA A 413 9.53 -5.29 4.62
N GLY A 414 10.23 -5.89 3.65
CA GLY A 414 11.48 -6.61 3.89
C GLY A 414 12.60 -5.67 4.34
N GLY A 415 12.63 -4.47 3.77
CA GLY A 415 13.50 -3.33 4.11
C GLY A 415 12.81 -2.32 5.03
N LYS A 416 13.08 -1.03 4.80
CA LYS A 416 12.46 0.10 5.50
C LYS A 416 11.00 0.29 5.07
N LEU A 417 10.15 0.72 6.00
CA LEU A 417 8.77 1.11 5.75
C LEU A 417 8.58 2.59 6.10
N THR A 418 8.22 3.41 5.12
CA THR A 418 7.86 4.83 5.31
C THR A 418 6.39 5.03 4.96
N ILE A 419 5.64 5.68 5.86
CA ILE A 419 4.28 6.13 5.60
C ILE A 419 4.19 7.63 5.92
N ASP A 420 3.79 8.43 4.93
CA ASP A 420 3.45 9.84 5.10
C ASP A 420 1.97 10.05 4.75
N THR A 421 1.16 10.43 5.75
CA THR A 421 -0.26 10.67 5.57
C THR A 421 -0.79 11.78 6.49
N THR A 422 -1.98 12.29 6.21
CA THR A 422 -2.69 13.16 7.16
C THR A 422 -3.31 12.35 8.30
N LYS A 423 -3.93 11.21 7.98
CA LYS A 423 -4.48 10.26 8.97
C LYS A 423 -4.04 8.84 8.66
N LEU A 424 -3.57 8.12 9.67
CA LEU A 424 -3.32 6.69 9.61
C LEU A 424 -4.21 5.98 10.62
N HIS A 425 -5.09 5.10 10.15
CA HIS A 425 -5.76 4.13 11.00
C HIS A 425 -5.13 2.75 10.77
N ASN A 426 -4.65 2.13 11.85
CA ASN A 426 -4.05 0.81 11.84
C ASN A 426 -4.68 -0.06 12.92
N ASN A 427 -5.43 -1.07 12.50
CA ASN A 427 -5.83 -2.17 13.39
C ASN A 427 -5.40 -3.54 12.84
N ASN A 428 -4.41 -3.50 11.96
CA ASN A 428 -3.75 -4.64 11.34
C ASN A 428 -2.23 -4.53 11.59
N SER A 429 -1.42 -5.19 10.77
CA SER A 429 0.04 -5.17 10.86
C SER A 429 0.68 -4.06 10.00
N VAL A 430 1.62 -3.33 10.58
CA VAL A 430 2.61 -2.44 9.94
C VAL A 430 3.98 -2.95 10.39
N LEU A 431 4.64 -3.76 9.56
CA LEU A 431 5.88 -4.44 9.94
C LEU A 431 7.03 -4.08 9.00
N SER A 432 8.23 -3.97 9.55
CA SER A 432 9.45 -3.77 8.78
C SER A 432 10.57 -4.70 9.24
N GLY A 433 11.28 -5.29 8.27
CA GLY A 433 12.54 -5.99 8.49
C GLY A 433 13.70 -5.08 8.92
N GLN A 434 13.53 -3.76 8.86
CA GLN A 434 14.52 -2.77 9.27
C GLN A 434 13.88 -1.68 10.15
N ASP A 435 13.55 -0.52 9.57
CA ASP A 435 13.06 0.67 10.24
C ASP A 435 11.62 0.98 9.81
N VAL A 436 10.82 1.51 10.73
CA VAL A 436 9.51 2.11 10.44
C VAL A 436 9.60 3.61 10.68
N ALA A 437 9.20 4.42 9.70
CA ALA A 437 9.02 5.86 9.83
C ALA A 437 7.57 6.23 9.49
N LEU A 438 6.84 6.80 10.44
CA LEU A 438 5.44 7.20 10.27
C LEU A 438 5.29 8.69 10.49
N THR A 439 4.75 9.39 9.49
CA THR A 439 4.33 10.78 9.58
C THR A 439 2.81 10.85 9.47
N GLY A 440 2.15 11.37 10.49
CA GLY A 440 0.71 11.57 10.56
C GLY A 440 0.36 13.01 10.88
N ARG A 441 0.12 13.86 9.86
CA ARG A 441 -0.05 15.32 10.05
C ARG A 441 -1.14 15.69 11.07
N TYR A 442 -2.14 14.82 11.27
CA TYR A 442 -3.18 14.99 12.27
C TYR A 442 -3.20 13.84 13.29
N ILE A 443 -3.38 12.59 12.84
CA ILE A 443 -3.52 11.48 13.79
C ILE A 443 -2.98 10.17 13.23
N ILE A 444 -2.31 9.43 14.11
CA ILE A 444 -2.02 8.00 13.95
C ILE A 444 -2.82 7.26 15.02
N THR A 445 -3.71 6.38 14.60
CA THR A 445 -4.48 5.50 15.48
C THR A 445 -4.04 4.07 15.26
N ASN A 446 -3.42 3.47 16.27
CA ASN A 446 -3.09 2.05 16.36
C ASN A 446 -4.02 1.41 17.39
N ASP A 447 -4.98 0.59 16.96
CA ASP A 447 -6.00 0.03 17.86
C ASP A 447 -6.33 -1.44 17.59
N SER A 448 -7.16 -2.05 18.44
CA SER A 448 -7.83 -3.35 18.20
C SER A 448 -6.89 -4.49 17.77
N ASN A 449 -5.76 -4.65 18.49
CA ASN A 449 -4.65 -5.58 18.21
C ASN A 449 -3.77 -5.18 17.02
N GLY A 450 -3.82 -3.92 16.60
CA GLY A 450 -2.91 -3.32 15.64
C GLY A 450 -1.46 -3.44 16.10
N GLN A 451 -0.57 -3.65 15.14
CA GLN A 451 0.85 -3.83 15.38
C GLN A 451 1.66 -2.88 14.51
N ILE A 452 2.56 -2.12 15.14
CA ILE A 452 3.62 -1.35 14.48
C ILE A 452 4.94 -1.92 14.96
N ILE A 453 5.64 -2.70 14.13
CA ILE A 453 6.85 -3.42 14.53
C ILE A 453 7.99 -3.15 13.57
N ALA A 454 9.14 -2.76 14.12
CA ALA A 454 10.40 -2.67 13.39
C ALA A 454 11.46 -3.55 14.04
N LYS A 455 12.36 -4.13 13.23
CA LYS A 455 13.51 -4.85 13.79
C LYS A 455 14.52 -3.92 14.44
N ARG A 456 14.72 -2.70 13.91
CA ARG A 456 15.79 -1.79 14.35
C ARG A 456 15.32 -0.46 14.92
N ARG A 457 14.44 0.28 14.24
CA ARG A 457 14.07 1.64 14.67
C ARG A 457 12.63 1.96 14.33
N ILE A 458 11.97 2.67 15.23
CA ILE A 458 10.68 3.31 14.96
C ILE A 458 10.83 4.81 15.16
N ASP A 459 10.45 5.60 14.16
CA ASP A 459 10.32 7.05 14.24
C ASP A 459 8.85 7.41 13.94
N ILE A 460 8.18 8.09 14.87
CA ILE A 460 6.80 8.56 14.72
C ILE A 460 6.77 10.07 14.89
N ASP A 461 6.23 10.77 13.90
CA ASP A 461 5.95 12.20 13.90
C ASP A 461 4.45 12.43 13.62
N ALA A 462 3.71 13.01 14.57
CA ALA A 462 2.29 13.27 14.39
C ALA A 462 1.78 14.40 15.28
N GLU A 463 0.55 14.88 15.08
CA GLU A 463 -0.09 15.71 16.12
C GLU A 463 -0.53 14.84 17.30
N THR A 464 -1.28 13.77 17.03
CA THR A 464 -1.71 12.82 18.07
C THR A 464 -1.38 11.37 17.68
N LEU A 465 -0.87 10.60 18.64
CA LEU A 465 -0.72 9.14 18.54
C LEU A 465 -1.67 8.47 19.54
N GLN A 466 -2.58 7.64 19.05
CA GLN A 466 -3.43 6.78 19.85
C GLN A 466 -2.93 5.34 19.75
N ASN A 467 -2.61 4.73 20.88
CA ASN A 467 -2.24 3.31 20.97
C ASN A 467 -3.17 2.63 21.97
N GLN A 468 -4.20 1.92 21.48
CA GLN A 468 -5.27 1.37 22.30
C GLN A 468 -5.45 -0.13 22.08
N ASN A 469 -5.18 -0.96 23.10
CA ASN A 469 -5.18 -2.42 22.94
C ASN A 469 -4.32 -2.85 21.73
N ALA A 470 -3.14 -2.25 21.59
CA ALA A 470 -2.31 -2.37 20.40
C ALA A 470 -0.82 -2.28 20.77
N LEU A 471 0.04 -2.74 19.86
CA LEU A 471 1.48 -2.87 20.08
C LEU A 471 2.28 -1.95 19.16
N ILE A 472 3.20 -1.19 19.76
CA ILE A 472 4.29 -0.50 19.05
C ILE A 472 5.59 -1.08 19.57
N LYS A 473 6.39 -1.71 18.71
CA LYS A 473 7.61 -2.42 19.13
C LYS A 473 8.80 -2.24 18.21
N SER A 474 9.88 -1.70 18.75
CA SER A 474 11.20 -1.83 18.18
C SER A 474 11.91 -3.03 18.82
N THR A 475 12.32 -4.03 18.03
CA THR A 475 12.88 -5.27 18.58
C THR A 475 14.31 -5.08 19.13
N ASN A 476 15.22 -4.52 18.33
CA ASN A 476 16.65 -4.43 18.65
C ASN A 476 17.22 -3.00 18.61
N GLY A 477 16.37 -1.97 18.57
CA GLY A 477 16.87 -0.61 18.61
C GLY A 477 15.89 0.41 19.17
N GLN A 478 16.10 1.67 18.81
CA GLN A 478 15.45 2.79 19.49
C GLN A 478 14.07 3.11 18.91
N THR A 479 13.25 3.74 19.73
CA THR A 479 11.95 4.29 19.33
C THR A 479 11.94 5.79 19.64
N ASN A 480 11.66 6.61 18.66
CA ASN A 480 11.46 8.05 18.81
C ASN A 480 10.02 8.39 18.49
N ILE A 481 9.35 9.09 19.40
CA ILE A 481 7.98 9.57 19.25
C ILE A 481 8.02 11.09 19.47
N THR A 482 7.71 11.84 18.43
CA THR A 482 7.63 13.31 18.46
C THR A 482 6.21 13.69 18.10
N LEU A 483 5.53 14.36 19.02
CA LEU A 483 4.13 14.73 18.87
C LEU A 483 3.94 16.21 19.20
N SER A 484 3.18 16.92 18.37
CA SER A 484 2.81 18.32 18.67
C SER A 484 1.71 18.42 19.73
N SER A 485 0.94 17.34 19.93
CA SER A 485 -0.14 17.27 20.92
C SER A 485 0.02 16.03 21.83
N ASN A 486 -0.71 14.94 21.61
CA ASN A 486 -0.93 13.93 22.66
C ASN A 486 -0.46 12.52 22.27
N LEU A 487 0.17 11.82 23.21
CA LEU A 487 0.32 10.37 23.22
C LEU A 487 -0.75 9.75 24.13
N LEU A 488 -1.70 9.03 23.54
CA LEU A 488 -2.77 8.32 24.24
C LEU A 488 -2.49 6.81 24.22
N ASN A 489 -1.71 6.31 25.18
CA ASN A 489 -1.43 4.88 25.36
C ASN A 489 -2.36 4.30 26.43
N ASN A 490 -3.50 3.75 26.04
CA ASN A 490 -4.58 3.38 26.96
C ASN A 490 -5.13 1.98 26.66
N ARG A 491 -5.98 1.44 27.54
CA ARG A 491 -6.71 0.17 27.32
C ARG A 491 -5.77 -0.98 26.92
N TYR A 492 -4.76 -1.29 27.75
CA TYR A 492 -3.77 -2.35 27.46
C TYR A 492 -2.86 -2.05 26.26
N GLY A 493 -2.64 -0.76 25.94
CA GLY A 493 -1.66 -0.35 24.95
C GLY A 493 -0.24 -0.69 25.39
N VAL A 494 0.59 -1.16 24.46
CA VAL A 494 1.99 -1.49 24.72
C VAL A 494 2.90 -0.71 23.77
N ILE A 495 3.86 0.02 24.35
CA ILE A 495 5.00 0.61 23.64
C ILE A 495 6.27 -0.05 24.20
N ASP A 496 7.01 -0.77 23.36
CA ASP A 496 8.21 -1.51 23.73
C ASP A 496 9.39 -1.10 22.83
N SER A 497 10.51 -0.73 23.43
CA SER A 497 11.72 -0.34 22.72
C SER A 497 12.91 -1.18 23.15
N GLY A 498 13.50 -1.92 22.21
CA GLY A 498 14.70 -2.74 22.45
C GLY A 498 15.95 -1.94 22.84
N LYS A 499 15.96 -0.61 22.69
CA LYS A 499 16.99 0.30 23.20
C LYS A 499 16.34 1.54 23.85
N ALA A 500 16.76 2.74 23.47
CA ALA A 500 16.24 3.99 24.01
C ALA A 500 14.83 4.27 23.49
N LEU A 501 13.95 4.75 24.37
CA LEU A 501 12.66 5.31 24.02
C LEU A 501 12.67 6.82 24.31
N ASN A 502 12.58 7.63 23.27
CA ASN A 502 12.51 9.08 23.39
C ASN A 502 11.09 9.55 23.05
N ILE A 503 10.45 10.27 23.96
CA ILE A 503 9.09 10.79 23.79
C ILE A 503 9.13 12.30 23.97
N ASN A 504 8.72 13.03 22.93
CA ASN A 504 8.40 14.46 23.00
C ASN A 504 6.91 14.60 22.69
N ALA A 505 6.11 15.11 23.62
CA ALA A 505 4.68 15.34 23.44
C ALA A 505 4.19 16.45 24.38
N ASN A 506 3.01 17.02 24.18
CA ASN A 506 2.39 17.86 25.19
C ASN A 506 1.88 17.01 26.37
N ILE A 507 1.07 15.99 26.07
CA ILE A 507 0.51 15.09 27.08
C ILE A 507 0.87 13.64 26.75
N LEU A 508 1.32 12.92 27.77
CA LEU A 508 1.50 11.47 27.75
C LEU A 508 0.51 10.83 28.74
N TYR A 509 -0.51 10.16 28.20
CA TYR A 509 -1.36 9.25 28.97
C TYR A 509 -0.86 7.82 28.80
N ASN A 510 -0.56 7.17 29.92
CA ASN A 510 -0.27 5.76 30.04
C ASN A 510 -1.23 5.13 31.06
N ASP A 511 -2.52 5.11 30.76
CA ASP A 511 -3.55 4.62 31.69
C ASP A 511 -3.83 3.13 31.45
N GLY A 512 -3.63 2.31 32.49
CA GLY A 512 -3.80 0.85 32.41
C GLY A 512 -2.98 0.22 31.27
N SER A 513 -1.81 0.78 30.97
CA SER A 513 -1.00 0.46 29.79
C SER A 513 0.50 0.37 30.12
N LEU A 514 1.28 -0.22 29.21
CA LEU A 514 2.70 -0.46 29.37
C LEU A 514 3.54 0.42 28.42
N ILE A 515 4.53 1.11 29.00
CA ILE A 515 5.63 1.70 28.26
C ILE A 515 6.93 1.08 28.78
N SER A 516 7.71 0.49 27.89
CA SER A 516 8.93 -0.23 28.24
C SER A 516 10.10 0.08 27.30
N ASN A 517 11.30 0.08 27.86
CA ASN A 517 12.54 0.27 27.10
C ASN A 517 13.73 -0.46 27.76
N ALA A 518 14.77 -0.75 26.99
CA ALA A 518 15.99 -1.39 27.49
C ALA A 518 17.23 -0.46 27.52
N GLY A 519 17.07 0.81 27.12
CA GLY A 519 18.17 1.78 27.02
C GLY A 519 18.04 3.00 27.93
N LYS A 520 18.77 4.07 27.59
CA LYS A 520 18.67 5.39 28.22
C LYS A 520 17.58 6.19 27.54
N SER A 521 16.48 6.41 28.25
CA SER A 521 15.24 6.95 27.68
C SER A 521 14.92 8.33 28.24
N LYS A 522 14.36 9.19 27.38
CA LYS A 522 14.06 10.59 27.70
C LYS A 522 12.61 10.90 27.38
N TYR A 523 11.83 11.30 28.36
CA TYR A 523 10.45 11.77 28.18
C TYR A 523 10.42 13.26 28.47
N ASN A 524 10.09 14.06 27.47
CA ASN A 524 9.94 15.50 27.55
C ASN A 524 8.48 15.84 27.23
N VAL A 525 7.70 16.06 28.28
CA VAL A 525 6.26 16.31 28.16
C VAL A 525 5.82 17.47 29.03
N THR A 526 4.64 18.04 28.81
CA THR A 526 4.04 18.96 29.80
C THR A 526 3.42 18.17 30.93
N THR A 527 2.65 17.14 30.58
CA THR A 527 1.90 16.31 31.53
C THR A 527 2.19 14.84 31.24
N LEU A 528 2.68 14.12 32.24
CA LEU A 528 2.74 12.66 32.25
C LEU A 528 1.70 12.14 33.23
N ASN A 529 0.74 11.36 32.75
CA ASN A 529 -0.21 10.64 33.58
C ASN A 529 -0.01 9.13 33.39
N ASN A 530 0.48 8.47 34.45
CA ASN A 530 0.73 7.05 34.54
C ASN A 530 -0.25 6.36 35.52
N GLN A 531 -1.49 6.85 35.60
CA GLN A 531 -2.48 6.27 36.49
C GLN A 531 -2.75 4.81 36.13
N ASN A 532 -2.71 3.91 37.11
CA ASN A 532 -2.78 2.44 36.89
C ASN A 532 -1.78 1.88 35.87
N GLY A 533 -0.83 2.69 35.41
CA GLY A 533 0.05 2.40 34.30
C GLY A 533 1.40 1.88 34.77
N TYR A 534 2.10 1.25 33.83
CA TYR A 534 3.44 0.73 34.07
C TYR A 534 4.44 1.35 33.09
N ILE A 535 5.34 2.19 33.60
CA ILE A 535 6.51 2.67 32.88
C ILE A 535 7.72 1.93 33.42
N LYS A 536 8.41 1.17 32.57
CA LYS A 536 9.68 0.53 32.92
C LYS A 536 10.80 0.88 31.95
N GLY A 537 12.03 0.97 32.43
CA GLY A 537 13.20 1.24 31.59
C GLY A 537 14.49 0.67 32.13
N ASN A 538 15.58 0.82 31.39
CA ASN A 538 16.91 0.63 31.97
C ASN A 538 17.37 1.91 32.68
N ASN A 539 17.26 3.07 32.02
CA ASN A 539 17.43 4.38 32.63
C ASN A 539 16.31 5.31 32.16
N LEU A 540 15.63 5.98 33.10
CA LEU A 540 14.53 6.89 32.81
C LEU A 540 14.91 8.32 33.18
N ASN A 541 14.78 9.24 32.23
CA ASN A 541 14.85 10.68 32.46
C ASN A 541 13.54 11.32 32.02
N ILE A 542 12.73 11.75 32.99
CA ILE A 542 11.42 12.36 32.78
C ILE A 542 11.54 13.84 33.10
N LYS A 543 11.28 14.68 32.11
CA LYS A 543 11.11 16.12 32.24
C LYS A 543 9.64 16.44 31.98
N ALA A 544 8.94 16.95 32.99
CA ALA A 544 7.54 17.33 32.85
C ALA A 544 7.13 18.51 33.73
N THR A 545 6.05 19.21 33.43
CA THR A 545 5.45 20.16 34.39
C THR A 545 4.69 19.42 35.48
N TYR A 546 3.97 18.37 35.11
CA TYR A 546 3.25 17.49 36.03
C TYR A 546 3.54 16.02 35.75
N VAL A 547 3.81 15.25 36.80
CA VAL A 547 3.90 13.78 36.78
C VAL A 547 2.89 13.21 37.74
N GLY A 548 1.84 12.57 37.21
CA GLY A 548 0.88 11.77 37.97
C GLY A 548 1.22 10.29 37.87
N ASN A 549 1.36 9.63 39.02
CA ASN A 549 1.65 8.20 39.16
C ASN A 549 0.68 7.55 40.18
N ASP A 550 -0.57 8.03 40.22
CA ASP A 550 -1.59 7.47 41.11
C ASP A 550 -1.84 5.99 40.80
N LYS A 551 -1.64 5.12 41.79
CA LYS A 551 -1.73 3.65 41.63
C LYS A 551 -0.87 3.10 40.48
N GLY A 552 0.15 3.85 40.06
CA GLY A 552 1.04 3.52 38.95
C GLY A 552 2.40 3.04 39.42
N LEU A 553 3.16 2.49 38.48
CA LEU A 553 4.57 2.12 38.67
C LEU A 553 5.44 2.78 37.62
N ILE A 554 6.41 3.58 38.07
CA ILE A 554 7.52 4.08 37.28
C ILE A 554 8.79 3.41 37.80
N THR A 555 9.44 2.59 36.98
CA THR A 555 10.64 1.87 37.40
C THR A 555 11.78 1.88 36.38
N ALA A 556 13.01 1.81 36.88
CA ALA A 556 14.17 1.55 36.06
C ALA A 556 15.09 0.49 36.68
N ASP A 557 15.76 -0.30 35.85
CA ASP A 557 16.81 -1.22 36.33
C ASP A 557 18.00 -0.47 36.91
N SER A 558 18.40 0.64 36.29
CA SER A 558 19.43 1.56 36.80
C SER A 558 18.77 2.78 37.44
N ASN A 559 18.75 3.94 36.78
CA ASN A 559 18.36 5.20 37.41
C ASN A 559 16.98 5.68 36.97
N VAL A 560 16.25 6.29 37.91
CA VAL A 560 15.06 7.09 37.65
C VAL A 560 15.36 8.55 37.99
N VAL A 561 15.28 9.43 36.99
CA VAL A 561 15.44 10.88 37.16
C VAL A 561 14.13 11.55 36.74
N ILE A 562 13.51 12.29 37.67
CA ILE A 562 12.30 13.07 37.40
C ILE A 562 12.59 14.54 37.70
N ASN A 563 12.47 15.38 36.68
CA ASN A 563 12.48 16.83 36.79
C ASN A 563 11.07 17.35 36.51
N SER A 564 10.34 17.69 37.57
CA SER A 564 8.98 18.17 37.42
C SER A 564 8.50 19.14 38.48
N SER A 565 7.74 20.16 38.07
CA SER A 565 7.19 21.15 39.00
C SER A 565 6.30 20.49 40.04
N GLN A 566 5.39 19.61 39.62
CA GLN A 566 4.45 18.91 40.51
C GLN A 566 4.54 17.41 40.26
N ILE A 567 4.76 16.64 41.33
CA ILE A 567 4.77 15.18 41.26
C ILE A 567 3.73 14.65 42.23
N ASP A 568 2.79 13.88 41.69
CA ASP A 568 1.77 13.17 42.44
C ASP A 568 2.05 11.67 42.34
N ASN A 569 2.63 11.12 43.41
CA ASN A 569 2.91 9.69 43.56
C ASN A 569 1.94 9.04 44.57
N THR A 570 0.75 9.61 44.73
CA THR A 570 -0.22 9.14 45.73
C THR A 570 -0.74 7.74 45.43
N ASN A 571 -1.08 6.99 46.47
CA ASN A 571 -1.63 5.63 46.38
C ASN A 571 -0.83 4.65 45.48
N SER A 572 0.40 4.99 45.11
CA SER A 572 1.18 4.21 44.15
C SER A 572 1.53 2.83 44.69
N ALA A 573 1.48 2.66 46.02
CA ALA A 573 1.54 1.36 46.72
C ALA A 573 0.43 0.36 46.32
N GLN A 574 -0.62 0.82 45.62
CA GLN A 574 -1.78 0.02 45.19
C GLN A 574 -1.69 -0.48 43.74
N PHE A 575 -0.55 -0.30 43.06
CA PHE A 575 -0.34 -0.77 41.69
C PHE A 575 -0.54 -2.28 41.54
N ASN A 576 -0.34 -3.07 42.60
CA ASN A 576 -0.55 -4.52 42.60
C ASN A 576 -1.95 -4.94 42.08
N ASN A 577 -2.96 -4.09 42.25
CA ASN A 577 -4.31 -4.32 41.71
C ASN A 577 -4.32 -4.37 40.17
N SER A 578 -3.41 -3.65 39.52
CA SER A 578 -3.23 -3.59 38.07
C SER A 578 -2.02 -4.40 37.60
N GLY A 579 -1.09 -4.77 38.49
CA GLY A 579 0.18 -5.43 38.15
C GLY A 579 0.04 -6.76 37.40
N ASN A 580 -1.02 -7.52 37.65
CA ASN A 580 -1.30 -8.78 36.95
C ASN A 580 -1.49 -8.58 35.43
N ILE A 581 -2.05 -7.44 35.01
CA ILE A 581 -2.26 -7.10 33.59
C ILE A 581 -0.94 -7.10 32.82
N PHE A 582 0.15 -6.71 33.48
CA PHE A 582 1.46 -6.52 32.87
C PHE A 582 2.47 -7.64 33.19
N GLY A 583 2.02 -8.73 33.81
CA GLY A 583 2.92 -9.77 34.32
C GLY A 583 3.84 -9.28 35.46
N ALA A 584 3.45 -8.22 36.16
CA ALA A 584 4.17 -7.62 37.29
C ALA A 584 3.45 -7.94 38.62
N ALA A 585 2.96 -9.18 38.75
CA ALA A 585 2.32 -9.66 39.98
C ALA A 585 3.29 -9.53 41.18
N GLY A 586 2.82 -8.98 42.29
CA GLY A 586 3.61 -8.81 43.52
C GLY A 586 4.45 -7.52 43.60
N TYR A 587 4.48 -6.70 42.55
CA TYR A 587 5.10 -5.37 42.63
C TYR A 587 4.17 -4.41 43.37
N THR A 588 4.69 -3.71 44.37
CA THR A 588 3.91 -2.77 45.18
C THR A 588 3.64 -1.44 44.47
N GLY A 589 4.29 -1.14 43.34
CA GLY A 589 4.14 0.15 42.65
C GLY A 589 5.05 1.26 43.18
N GLY A 590 4.82 2.50 42.74
CA GLY A 590 5.62 3.67 43.15
C GLY A 590 6.65 4.13 42.12
N ILE A 591 7.66 4.87 42.60
CA ILE A 591 8.82 5.30 41.82
C ILE A 591 10.02 4.50 42.33
N TYR A 592 10.55 3.61 41.48
CA TYR A 592 11.48 2.57 41.92
C TYR A 592 12.70 2.40 41.01
N ALA A 593 13.90 2.46 41.57
CA ALA A 593 15.15 2.07 40.90
C ALA A 593 15.64 0.73 41.46
N LYS A 594 15.87 -0.28 40.61
CA LYS A 594 16.23 -1.63 41.04
C LYS A 594 17.69 -1.73 41.52
N ASN A 595 18.62 -1.26 40.71
CA ASN A 595 20.07 -1.35 40.98
C ASN A 595 20.77 0.02 40.88
N GLY A 596 20.01 1.11 40.88
CA GLY A 596 20.53 2.48 40.78
C GLY A 596 19.80 3.45 41.69
N SER A 597 19.89 4.73 41.37
CA SER A 597 19.37 5.82 42.19
C SER A 597 18.02 6.36 41.70
N VAL A 598 17.27 6.96 42.62
CA VAL A 598 16.10 7.79 42.32
C VAL A 598 16.46 9.25 42.60
N THR A 599 16.39 10.09 41.57
CA THR A 599 16.59 11.54 41.69
C THR A 599 15.32 12.27 41.30
N ILE A 600 14.80 13.11 42.20
CA ILE A 600 13.62 13.95 41.98
C ILE A 600 14.02 15.42 42.16
N LYS A 601 13.69 16.25 41.19
CA LYS A 601 13.85 17.71 41.23
C LYS A 601 12.52 18.38 40.90
N GLY A 602 12.09 19.35 41.70
CA GLY A 602 10.76 19.95 41.50
C GLY A 602 10.36 21.10 42.40
N THR A 603 9.06 21.39 42.45
CA THR A 603 8.49 22.35 43.40
C THR A 603 7.77 21.63 44.53
N ASN A 604 6.82 20.74 44.23
CA ASN A 604 6.14 19.92 45.23
C ASN A 604 6.19 18.44 44.84
N LEU A 605 6.24 17.59 45.86
CA LEU A 605 6.09 16.14 45.74
C LEU A 605 5.07 15.65 46.75
N ASN A 606 4.01 15.01 46.26
CA ASN A 606 3.03 14.31 47.06
C ASN A 606 3.26 12.79 46.98
N ASN A 607 3.77 12.21 48.06
CA ASN A 607 4.02 10.77 48.21
C ASN A 607 3.06 10.13 49.24
N LYS A 608 1.87 10.70 49.45
CA LYS A 608 0.89 10.17 50.40
C LYS A 608 0.41 8.77 49.98
N TYR A 609 0.54 7.78 50.88
CA TYR A 609 0.35 6.36 50.55
C TYR A 609 1.21 5.85 49.37
N GLY A 610 2.26 6.59 49.00
CA GLY A 610 3.14 6.27 47.90
C GLY A 610 4.42 5.57 48.35
N ILE A 611 5.15 5.01 47.38
CA ILE A 611 6.47 4.42 47.60
C ILE A 611 7.47 5.09 46.66
N ILE A 612 8.59 5.55 47.21
CA ILE A 612 9.79 5.93 46.48
C ILE A 612 10.93 5.07 47.02
N SER A 613 11.61 4.35 46.15
CA SER A 613 12.59 3.36 46.60
C SER A 613 13.76 3.19 45.64
N ALA A 614 14.97 3.06 46.18
CA ALA A 614 16.18 2.72 45.44
C ALA A 614 16.86 1.47 46.05
N ASN A 615 16.95 0.40 45.26
CA ASN A 615 17.72 -0.81 45.53
C ASN A 615 17.47 -1.42 46.93
N THR A 616 16.20 -1.69 47.28
CA THR A 616 15.81 -2.17 48.62
C THR A 616 15.92 -3.69 48.81
N PHE A 617 16.24 -4.44 47.75
CA PHE A 617 16.39 -5.89 47.75
C PHE A 617 17.85 -6.30 47.49
N GLN A 618 18.62 -6.48 48.56
CA GLN A 618 19.85 -7.31 48.62
C GLN A 618 20.91 -7.11 47.52
N ASN A 619 21.52 -5.92 47.43
CA ASN A 619 22.88 -5.77 46.91
C ASN A 619 23.64 -4.72 47.73
N ALA A 620 24.27 -5.16 48.82
CA ALA A 620 25.21 -4.33 49.58
C ALA A 620 26.48 -4.09 48.75
N GLY A 621 26.40 -3.20 47.75
CA GLY A 621 27.54 -2.87 46.87
C GLY A 621 27.26 -1.84 45.77
N THR A 622 26.06 -1.82 45.16
CA THR A 622 25.71 -0.93 44.03
C THR A 622 25.07 0.40 44.46
N ASP A 623 24.96 1.36 43.53
CA ASP A 623 24.19 2.61 43.72
C ASP A 623 22.76 2.30 44.24
N GLY A 624 22.19 3.22 45.00
CA GLY A 624 20.98 3.00 45.78
C GLY A 624 20.55 4.24 46.55
N ASP A 625 20.94 5.41 46.06
CA ASP A 625 20.64 6.69 46.69
C ASP A 625 19.24 7.18 46.28
N VAL A 626 18.57 7.86 47.20
CA VAL A 626 17.39 8.68 46.90
C VAL A 626 17.76 10.14 47.14
N LYS A 627 17.67 10.95 46.09
CA LYS A 627 17.92 12.40 46.15
C LYS A 627 16.67 13.16 45.75
N ILE A 628 16.13 13.97 46.65
CA ILE A 628 14.94 14.78 46.41
C ILE A 628 15.28 16.24 46.69
N ASN A 629 15.19 17.09 45.66
CA ASN A 629 15.39 18.53 45.77
C ASN A 629 14.12 19.25 45.30
N LEU A 630 13.46 19.97 46.21
CA LEU A 630 12.18 20.62 45.98
C LEU A 630 12.26 22.08 46.40
N LYS A 631 11.61 22.96 45.63
CA LYS A 631 11.49 24.37 46.04
C LYS A 631 10.51 24.57 47.20
N ASN A 632 9.56 23.66 47.39
CA ASN A 632 8.50 23.81 48.37
C ASN A 632 8.29 22.52 49.18
N ASN A 633 7.17 21.82 49.02
CA ASN A 633 6.72 20.83 50.01
C ASN A 633 7.00 19.39 49.57
N LEU A 634 7.47 18.57 50.52
CA LEU A 634 7.44 17.11 50.46
C LEU A 634 6.34 16.59 51.41
N GLU A 635 5.27 16.05 50.85
CA GLU A 635 4.22 15.36 51.58
C GLU A 635 4.47 13.85 51.57
N ASN A 636 4.70 13.24 52.72
CA ASN A 636 5.00 11.81 52.89
C ASN A 636 4.09 11.14 53.94
N SER A 637 2.89 11.66 54.18
CA SER A 637 1.95 11.02 55.12
C SER A 637 1.56 9.62 54.69
N TYR A 638 1.67 8.62 55.58
CA TYR A 638 1.53 7.19 55.25
C TYR A 638 2.45 6.68 54.11
N GLY A 639 3.36 7.52 53.61
CA GLY A 639 4.23 7.22 52.48
C GLY A 639 5.54 6.58 52.92
N LYS A 640 6.23 5.94 51.96
CA LYS A 640 7.54 5.32 52.19
C LYS A 640 8.58 5.92 51.24
N ILE A 641 9.72 6.32 51.81
CA ILE A 641 10.93 6.70 51.07
C ILE A 641 12.08 5.83 51.58
N LEU A 642 12.62 4.98 50.70
CA LEU A 642 13.58 3.93 51.06
C LEU A 642 14.82 4.00 50.17
N ALA A 643 15.99 3.87 50.77
CA ALA A 643 17.26 3.76 50.03
C ALA A 643 18.13 2.70 50.69
N SER A 644 18.85 1.88 49.92
CA SER A 644 19.89 1.01 50.49
C SER A 644 21.16 1.75 50.86
N LYS A 645 21.41 2.91 50.27
CA LYS A 645 22.52 3.81 50.64
C LYS A 645 21.96 5.06 51.30
N THR A 646 22.13 6.22 50.67
CA THR A 646 21.82 7.51 51.30
C THR A 646 20.48 8.06 50.86
N ILE A 647 19.83 8.79 51.76
CA ILE A 647 18.71 9.66 51.42
C ILE A 647 19.13 11.09 51.65
N ASN A 648 19.04 11.92 50.60
CA ASN A 648 19.29 13.35 50.66
C ASN A 648 18.01 14.10 50.29
N LEU A 649 17.41 14.80 51.26
CA LEU A 649 16.22 15.61 51.07
C LEU A 649 16.56 17.09 51.26
N ASP A 650 16.23 17.91 50.27
CA ASP A 650 16.41 19.36 50.26
C ASP A 650 15.08 20.01 49.85
N MET A 651 14.41 20.71 50.76
CA MET A 651 13.04 21.20 50.54
C MET A 651 12.68 22.39 51.46
N ASN A 652 11.57 23.07 51.20
CA ASN A 652 11.05 24.08 52.12
C ASN A 652 10.46 23.43 53.37
N ARG A 653 9.56 22.46 53.20
CA ARG A 653 8.85 21.80 54.29
C ARG A 653 8.74 20.29 54.05
N LEU A 654 8.97 19.51 55.10
CA LEU A 654 8.68 18.09 55.15
C LEU A 654 7.44 17.83 55.99
N ASN A 655 6.48 17.08 55.44
CA ASN A 655 5.39 16.49 56.20
C ASN A 655 5.51 14.95 56.20
N ASN A 656 6.10 14.39 57.25
CA ASN A 656 6.25 12.95 57.45
C ASN A 656 5.37 12.48 58.61
N THR A 657 4.06 12.55 58.43
CA THR A 657 3.10 12.28 59.51
C THR A 657 2.31 10.98 59.29
N TYR A 658 1.54 10.56 60.30
CA TYR A 658 0.62 9.42 60.23
C TYR A 658 1.26 8.15 59.63
N SER A 659 2.29 7.60 60.29
CA SER A 659 3.07 6.45 59.81
C SER A 659 3.91 6.68 58.54
N GLY A 660 4.17 7.94 58.18
CA GLY A 660 5.19 8.27 57.18
C GLY A 660 6.55 7.68 57.56
N PHE A 661 7.23 7.06 56.60
CA PHE A 661 8.43 6.27 56.85
C PHE A 661 9.55 6.63 55.87
N ILE A 662 10.63 7.21 56.38
CA ILE A 662 11.84 7.53 55.62
C ILE A 662 13.01 6.75 56.22
N ARG A 663 13.64 5.89 55.43
CA ARG A 663 14.73 5.03 55.89
C ARG A 663 15.87 4.91 54.88
N ALA A 664 17.05 5.35 55.31
CA ALA A 664 18.31 5.17 54.59
C ALA A 664 19.06 3.94 55.12
N GLY A 665 19.70 3.17 54.22
CA GLY A 665 20.57 2.07 54.59
C GLY A 665 21.97 2.50 55.03
N LYS A 666 22.38 3.74 54.72
CA LYS A 666 23.59 4.38 55.23
C LYS A 666 23.23 5.67 55.96
N ASP A 667 23.24 6.81 55.28
CA ASP A 667 23.04 8.12 55.91
C ASP A 667 21.73 8.77 55.44
N LEU A 668 21.03 9.43 56.35
CA LEU A 668 19.85 10.26 56.07
C LEU A 668 20.20 11.72 56.34
N SER A 669 20.16 12.56 55.31
CA SER A 669 20.34 14.01 55.41
C SER A 669 19.06 14.72 54.99
N ILE A 670 18.51 15.55 55.88
CA ILE A 670 17.32 16.36 55.65
C ILE A 670 17.68 17.83 55.86
N ASN A 671 17.59 18.63 54.80
CA ASN A 671 17.70 20.07 54.85
C ASN A 671 16.33 20.69 54.54
N ALA A 672 15.65 21.23 55.55
CA ALA A 672 14.35 21.86 55.39
C ALA A 672 14.44 23.36 55.72
N PHE A 673 14.10 24.24 54.78
CA PHE A 673 14.25 25.69 54.98
C PHE A 673 13.27 26.30 55.99
N SER A 674 12.13 25.66 56.24
CA SER A 674 11.12 26.15 57.18
C SER A 674 10.83 25.18 58.32
N ARG A 675 10.47 23.92 58.00
CA ARG A 675 9.95 23.00 59.00
C ARG A 675 10.03 21.53 58.61
N VAL A 676 10.32 20.69 59.59
CA VAL A 676 10.13 19.23 59.55
C VAL A 676 9.01 18.84 60.50
N GLU A 677 7.95 18.23 59.96
CA GLU A 677 6.85 17.64 60.74
C GLU A 677 6.98 16.12 60.76
N ASN A 678 7.24 15.52 61.92
CA ASN A 678 7.37 14.07 62.11
C ASN A 678 6.39 13.54 63.16
N ASN A 679 5.11 13.90 63.03
CA ASN A 679 4.06 13.43 63.95
C ASN A 679 3.65 11.98 63.65
N ASN A 680 3.98 11.05 64.54
CA ASN A 680 3.76 9.60 64.36
C ASN A 680 4.47 9.02 63.12
N GLY A 681 5.55 9.67 62.66
CA GLY A 681 6.38 9.21 61.55
C GLY A 681 7.72 8.66 62.02
N VAL A 682 8.47 8.05 61.09
CA VAL A 682 9.83 7.56 61.32
C VAL A 682 10.79 8.18 60.32
N LEU A 683 11.83 8.82 60.83
CA LEU A 683 13.00 9.27 60.09
C LEU A 683 14.19 8.45 60.60
N SER A 684 14.79 7.60 59.76
CA SER A 684 15.81 6.65 60.22
C SER A 684 16.94 6.43 59.24
N SER A 685 18.11 6.10 59.78
CA SER A 685 19.23 5.55 59.02
C SER A 685 19.97 4.50 59.85
N TYR A 686 20.80 3.67 59.22
CA TYR A 686 21.74 2.81 59.96
C TYR A 686 23.03 3.55 60.36
N GLY A 687 23.38 4.61 59.63
CA GLY A 687 24.53 5.50 59.84
C GLY A 687 24.14 6.79 60.53
N LYS A 688 24.48 7.93 59.93
CA LYS A 688 24.16 9.27 60.45
C LYS A 688 22.77 9.71 59.99
N THR A 689 21.93 10.13 60.92
CA THR A 689 20.70 10.88 60.64
C THR A 689 20.91 12.33 61.02
N GLU A 690 20.99 13.20 60.01
CA GLU A 690 21.17 14.63 60.15
C GLU A 690 19.94 15.39 59.66
N ILE A 691 19.41 16.26 60.51
CA ILE A 691 18.27 17.11 60.19
C ILE A 691 18.65 18.56 60.48
N THR A 692 18.62 19.40 59.46
CA THR A 692 18.83 20.84 59.55
C THR A 692 17.53 21.55 59.19
N SER A 693 16.94 22.28 60.14
CA SER A 693 15.67 23.00 59.96
C SER A 693 15.44 24.03 61.06
N PRO A 694 14.88 25.23 60.77
CA PRO A 694 14.52 26.20 61.82
C PRO A 694 13.57 25.62 62.87
N VAL A 695 12.69 24.70 62.44
CA VAL A 695 11.75 24.01 63.33
C VAL A 695 11.73 22.52 63.02
N ILE A 696 11.88 21.71 64.06
CA ILE A 696 11.68 20.25 64.01
C ILE A 696 10.60 19.91 65.03
N TYR A 697 9.46 19.41 64.55
CA TYR A 697 8.40 18.87 65.40
C TYR A 697 8.39 17.35 65.31
N ASN A 698 8.71 16.70 66.42
CA ASN A 698 8.68 15.24 66.55
C ASN A 698 7.59 14.87 67.57
N GLY A 699 6.35 14.76 67.07
CA GLY A 699 5.18 14.48 67.91
C GLY A 699 5.29 13.21 68.76
N PRO A 700 4.33 12.92 69.65
CA PRO A 700 4.47 11.95 70.75
C PRO A 700 4.94 10.54 70.37
N TYR A 701 4.58 10.05 69.17
CA TYR A 701 5.03 8.75 68.65
C TYR A 701 5.98 8.85 67.45
N GLY A 702 6.50 10.04 67.16
CA GLY A 702 7.52 10.28 66.14
C GLY A 702 8.88 9.70 66.56
N ARG A 703 9.61 9.12 65.60
CA ARG A 703 10.94 8.54 65.84
C ARG A 703 11.97 9.15 64.89
N ILE A 704 13.10 9.58 65.45
CA ILE A 704 14.31 9.96 64.71
C ILE A 704 15.44 9.04 65.17
N LEU A 705 15.96 8.19 64.28
CA LEU A 705 16.86 7.10 64.63
C LEU A 705 18.14 7.12 63.76
N GLY A 706 19.28 6.75 64.33
CA GLY A 706 20.56 6.59 63.64
C GLY A 706 21.64 6.11 64.60
N SER A 707 22.78 5.62 64.09
CA SER A 707 23.98 5.40 64.91
C SER A 707 24.52 6.72 65.47
N THR A 708 24.26 7.82 64.76
CA THR A 708 24.46 9.20 65.21
C THR A 708 23.25 10.01 64.76
N VAL A 709 22.67 10.77 65.68
CA VAL A 709 21.56 11.69 65.37
C VAL A 709 22.06 13.12 65.61
N VAL A 710 21.99 13.94 64.56
CA VAL A 710 22.37 15.37 64.60
C VAL A 710 21.15 16.21 64.24
N LEU A 711 20.73 17.07 65.15
CA LEU A 711 19.58 17.96 64.98
C LEU A 711 20.07 19.40 65.04
N ASN A 712 20.20 20.04 63.88
CA ASN A 712 20.57 21.44 63.75
C ASN A 712 19.30 22.28 63.66
N THR A 713 18.80 22.75 64.80
CA THR A 713 17.54 23.51 64.86
C THR A 713 17.55 24.57 65.95
N SER A 714 16.85 25.68 65.70
CA SER A 714 16.58 26.71 66.72
C SER A 714 15.41 26.32 67.62
N ASN A 715 14.49 25.48 67.14
CA ASN A 715 13.28 25.09 67.86
C ASN A 715 12.96 23.61 67.65
N TYR A 716 13.14 22.81 68.70
CA TYR A 716 12.79 21.40 68.75
C TYR A 716 11.56 21.20 69.66
N TYR A 717 10.51 20.59 69.12
CA TYR A 717 9.21 20.40 69.79
C TYR A 717 8.74 18.96 69.76
#